data_AF-A0A1B1Z4A7-F1
#
_entry.id   AF-A0A1B1Z4A7-F1
#
_cell.length_a   1.000
_cell.length_b   1.000
_cell.length_c   1.000
_cell.angle_alpha   90.00
_cell.angle_beta   90.00
_cell.angle_gamma   90.00
#
_symmetry.space_group_name_H-M   'P 1'
#
loop_
_entity.id
_entity.type
_entity.pdbx_description
1 polymer ?
#
loop_
_entity_poly.entity_id
_entity_poly.type
_entity_poly.pdbx_seq_one_letter_code
_entity_poly.pdbx_strand_id
1 'polypeptide(L)'
;MSKIRVYEYAKQKNVQSKDIIEKLKTMDVHVANHMSMIDQAALTKLDEAYNSKAQKDQPAKPKNQNQLPKTDKNRNNSGNDTKSNKKEVQKESNMKIKKETDNRNSSQSKSPQTQGAKPGNSNSQNAAKNNNSKNSNNRNQNNNNRNNNNRNNNNKNQNRNKQNRGGGSQQQAPQKKVLETPSKITFTDTLQVGELAKKLNKDTSEIIKKLMGLGIMATINQELDKEAIELIAADYDVEVEEEIIVDETEFENYEVVDDEKDMQVRPPVVTIMGHVDHGKTTLLDAIRNTKVTAGEAGGITQHIGAYQITNNGKQITFLDTPGHAAFTTMRARGAQVTDITILVVAADDGVMPQTVEAINHAKAAEVPIIVAVNKMDKEAANPDRVMQELTEHGLVSEAWGGDTIFVNVSAIKGDGIDDLLEMINLVSEVEELKANPNRTAAGTVIEAQLDKGRGSVATLLVQSGTLNVGDPIVVGHTYGRVRAMVNDLGRRVKSVGPSTPVEITGLNDVPQAGDPFMVFADEKKARQVGESRFKKQQDAQRKESSKLNLDDLFNQIKEGEIKDINVIIKGDVQGSVEALAGSLQKIDVEGVKVKIIHSGVGAINEYDIMLASASNAIVIGFNVRPDAGAKRTADAEKVDVRLHRIIYNVIEEIESAMKGMLDPEFEEKVIGQVEVRTTFKVSKVGTIAGCYVTEGKITRDSTVRLIRDGVVSYEGKIDALKRFKDDAKEVSAGYECGITLEKFNDIKEGDIIEAYIMEEIKVK
;
A
#
# COMPACT_ATOMS: atom_id res chain seq x y z
N MET A 1 -18.21 26.73 35.39
CA MET A 1 -17.06 27.66 35.31
C MET A 1 -15.94 26.95 34.54
N SER A 2 -16.01 26.98 33.21
CA SER A 2 -15.14 26.18 32.32
C SER A 2 -13.87 26.97 31.99
N LYS A 3 -12.73 26.55 32.55
CA LYS A 3 -11.40 26.96 32.09
C LYS A 3 -11.01 26.08 30.90
N ILE A 4 -10.56 26.68 29.80
CA ILE A 4 -10.17 25.97 28.56
C ILE A 4 -8.67 26.08 28.38
N ARG A 5 -8.00 25.02 27.90
CA ARG A 5 -6.56 25.04 27.65
C ARG A 5 -6.23 25.79 26.34
N VAL A 6 -5.06 26.42 26.28
CA VAL A 6 -4.62 27.21 25.10
C VAL A 6 -4.69 26.41 23.80
N TYR A 7 -4.26 25.14 23.78
CA TYR A 7 -4.34 24.32 22.57
C TYR A 7 -5.78 23.96 22.15
N GLU A 8 -6.70 23.82 23.11
CA GLU A 8 -8.10 23.50 22.82
C GLU A 8 -8.80 24.69 22.16
N TYR A 9 -8.52 25.90 22.67
CA TYR A 9 -8.98 27.14 22.05
C TYR A 9 -8.35 27.35 20.65
N ALA A 10 -7.06 27.01 20.49
CA ALA A 10 -6.36 27.05 19.21
C ALA A 10 -7.00 26.15 18.15
N LYS A 11 -7.36 24.92 18.56
CA LYS A 11 -8.04 23.96 17.70
C LYS A 11 -9.45 24.42 17.32
N GLN A 12 -10.19 25.06 18.23
CA GLN A 12 -11.54 25.59 17.94
C GLN A 12 -11.52 26.74 16.93
N LYS A 13 -10.47 27.55 16.90
CA LYS A 13 -10.34 28.71 15.99
C LYS A 13 -9.44 28.44 14.78
N ASN A 14 -8.97 27.19 14.62
CA ASN A 14 -8.11 26.71 13.53
C ASN A 14 -6.83 27.57 13.33
N VAL A 15 -6.18 27.93 14.43
CA VAL A 15 -4.94 28.74 14.47
C VAL A 15 -3.86 28.04 15.29
N GLN A 16 -2.58 28.36 15.05
CA GLN A 16 -1.49 27.72 15.80
C GLN A 16 -1.48 28.18 17.25
N SER A 17 -1.16 27.26 18.18
CA SER A 17 -1.10 27.58 19.61
C SER A 17 -0.05 28.63 19.96
N LYS A 18 1.02 28.74 19.15
CA LYS A 18 2.07 29.76 19.31
C LYS A 18 1.52 31.18 19.11
N ASP A 19 0.68 31.37 18.10
CA ASP A 19 0.07 32.67 17.77
C ASP A 19 -0.88 33.14 18.89
N ILE A 20 -1.59 32.21 19.53
CA ILE A 20 -2.47 32.52 20.66
C ILE A 20 -1.66 32.89 21.91
N ILE A 21 -0.53 32.23 22.16
CA ILE A 21 0.35 32.55 23.28
C ILE A 21 0.95 33.95 23.10
N GLU A 22 1.40 34.30 21.89
CA GLU A 22 1.90 35.64 21.59
C GLU A 22 0.81 36.70 21.75
N LYS A 23 -0.41 36.42 21.29
CA LYS A 23 -1.55 37.32 21.45
C LYS A 23 -1.94 37.52 22.92
N LEU A 24 -1.93 36.46 23.72
CA LEU A 24 -2.19 36.53 25.16
C LEU A 24 -1.13 37.37 25.89
N LYS A 25 0.14 37.27 25.48
CA LYS A 25 1.21 38.15 25.99
C LYS A 25 0.96 39.63 25.66
N THR A 26 0.46 39.95 24.45
CA THR A 26 0.11 41.34 24.11
C THR A 26 -1.08 41.91 24.89
N MET A 27 -1.90 41.04 25.49
CA MET A 27 -3.06 41.41 26.31
C MET A 27 -2.77 41.38 27.82
N ASP A 28 -1.49 41.31 28.20
CA ASP A 28 -1.00 41.28 29.57
C ASP A 28 -1.45 40.04 30.37
N VAL A 29 -1.69 38.92 29.67
CA VAL A 29 -2.03 37.62 30.26
C VAL A 29 -0.88 36.64 30.01
N HIS A 30 -0.08 36.39 31.05
CA HIS A 30 1.05 35.48 30.97
C HIS A 30 0.62 34.01 31.08
N VAL A 31 0.83 33.26 30.01
CA VAL A 31 0.73 31.79 29.96
C VAL A 31 2.08 31.20 29.56
N ALA A 32 2.53 30.19 30.29
CA ALA A 32 3.87 29.62 30.15
C ALA A 32 4.00 28.69 28.95
N ASN A 33 2.94 27.96 28.60
CA ASN A 33 2.96 26.96 27.52
C ASN A 33 1.56 26.72 26.92
N HIS A 34 1.50 25.92 25.86
CA HIS A 34 0.27 25.56 25.14
C HIS A 34 -0.72 24.73 25.98
N MET A 35 -0.28 24.16 27.11
CA MET A 35 -1.12 23.41 28.05
C MET A 35 -1.72 24.28 29.17
N SER A 36 -1.34 25.56 29.22
CA SER A 36 -1.81 26.48 30.27
C SER A 36 -3.31 26.73 30.13
N MET A 37 -3.98 26.92 31.27
CA MET A 37 -5.43 27.18 31.34
C MET A 37 -5.70 28.67 31.15
N ILE A 38 -6.67 28.99 30.28
CA ILE A 38 -7.14 30.35 30.05
C ILE A 38 -8.34 30.62 30.95
N ASP A 39 -8.27 31.73 31.69
CA ASP A 39 -9.39 32.21 32.50
C ASP A 39 -10.47 32.89 31.65
N GLN A 40 -11.71 32.87 32.12
CA GLN A 40 -12.88 33.28 31.33
C GLN A 40 -12.81 34.75 30.86
N ALA A 41 -12.17 35.64 31.65
CA ALA A 41 -11.94 37.03 31.25
C ALA A 41 -10.95 37.19 30.08
N ALA A 42 -9.97 36.28 29.96
CA ALA A 42 -9.03 36.26 28.85
C ALA A 42 -9.64 35.60 27.60
N LEU A 43 -10.51 34.60 27.79
CA LEU A 43 -11.33 34.01 26.72
C LEU A 43 -12.22 35.05 26.02
N THR A 44 -12.95 35.88 26.78
CA THR A 44 -13.82 36.91 26.18
C THR A 44 -13.01 37.91 25.35
N LYS A 45 -11.83 38.34 25.84
CA LYS A 45 -10.92 39.24 25.11
C LYS A 45 -10.34 38.60 23.84
N LEU A 46 -10.02 37.30 23.90
CA LEU A 46 -9.56 36.54 22.74
C LEU A 46 -10.67 36.36 21.70
N ASP A 47 -11.90 36.08 22.11
CA ASP A 47 -13.05 35.97 21.21
C ASP A 47 -13.37 37.32 20.55
N GLU A 48 -13.32 38.43 21.28
CA GLU A 48 -13.46 39.78 20.71
C GLU A 48 -12.37 40.10 19.67
N ALA A 49 -11.12 39.71 19.94
CA ALA A 49 -9.99 39.98 19.05
C ALA A 49 -9.98 39.10 17.77
N TYR A 50 -10.59 37.93 17.80
CA TYR A 50 -10.68 37.03 16.64
C TYR A 50 -12.00 37.20 15.87
N ASN A 51 -13.12 37.51 16.54
CA ASN A 51 -14.38 37.80 15.86
C ASN A 51 -14.36 39.15 15.12
N SER A 52 -13.58 40.13 15.59
CA SER A 52 -13.40 41.42 14.90
C SER A 52 -12.58 41.32 13.59
N LYS A 53 -11.80 40.25 13.39
CA LYS A 53 -11.11 39.96 12.12
C LYS A 53 -11.98 39.22 11.10
N ALA A 54 -13.03 38.53 11.52
CA ALA A 54 -13.95 37.80 10.62
C ALA A 54 -14.88 38.72 9.80
N GLN A 55 -14.80 40.05 9.98
CA GLN A 55 -15.61 41.05 9.24
C GLN A 55 -14.83 41.89 8.20
N LYS A 56 -13.57 41.58 7.90
CA LYS A 56 -12.80 42.34 6.89
C LYS A 56 -12.23 41.58 5.69
N ASP A 57 -12.42 40.26 5.60
CA ASP A 57 -12.06 39.50 4.38
C ASP A 57 -13.26 38.68 3.89
N GLN A 58 -14.09 39.30 3.05
CA GLN A 58 -14.96 38.62 2.08
C GLN A 58 -14.70 39.18 0.69
N PRO A 59 -14.23 38.38 -0.28
CA PRO A 59 -14.44 38.66 -1.70
C PRO A 59 -15.86 38.24 -2.12
N ALA A 60 -16.48 39.10 -2.90
CA ALA A 60 -17.90 39.14 -3.20
C ALA A 60 -18.42 38.02 -4.13
N LYS A 61 -19.65 37.58 -3.88
CA LYS A 61 -20.54 36.96 -4.88
C LYS A 61 -21.13 38.05 -5.79
N PRO A 62 -21.26 37.84 -7.12
CA PRO A 62 -22.23 38.58 -7.91
C PRO A 62 -23.46 37.71 -8.22
N LYS A 63 -24.64 38.21 -7.81
CA LYS A 63 -25.93 37.96 -8.47
C LYS A 63 -26.60 39.32 -8.66
N ASN A 64 -26.92 39.69 -9.91
CA ASN A 64 -28.30 39.99 -10.28
C ASN A 64 -28.53 40.14 -11.78
N GLN A 65 -29.72 39.68 -12.17
CA GLN A 65 -30.40 39.74 -13.46
C GLN A 65 -30.75 41.19 -13.86
N ASN A 66 -30.75 41.54 -15.15
CA ASN A 66 -31.96 41.62 -15.98
C ASN A 66 -31.73 42.26 -17.37
N GLN A 67 -32.41 41.65 -18.36
CA GLN A 67 -33.07 42.24 -19.55
C GLN A 67 -32.29 42.80 -20.75
N LEU A 68 -32.53 42.10 -21.88
CA LEU A 68 -32.54 42.44 -23.32
C LEU A 68 -32.45 43.93 -23.75
N PRO A 69 -31.91 44.18 -24.97
CA PRO A 69 -32.81 44.36 -26.12
C PRO A 69 -32.38 43.67 -27.42
N LYS A 70 -33.41 43.41 -28.24
CA LYS A 70 -33.39 42.99 -29.65
C LYS A 70 -32.75 44.05 -30.57
N THR A 71 -32.18 43.59 -31.68
CA THR A 71 -32.23 44.31 -32.96
C THR A 71 -32.32 43.34 -34.13
N ASP A 72 -33.38 43.52 -34.92
CA ASP A 72 -33.69 42.88 -36.19
C ASP A 72 -32.80 43.41 -37.35
N LYS A 73 -32.52 42.55 -38.35
CA LYS A 73 -33.04 42.64 -39.75
C LYS A 73 -32.15 41.89 -40.76
N ASN A 74 -32.74 40.88 -41.40
CA ASN A 74 -32.96 40.74 -42.86
C ASN A 74 -31.94 41.38 -43.82
N ARG A 75 -31.44 40.73 -44.89
CA ARG A 75 -32.20 40.02 -45.93
C ARG A 75 -31.24 39.35 -46.95
N ASN A 76 -31.69 38.22 -47.53
CA ASN A 76 -31.50 37.75 -48.91
C ASN A 76 -30.09 37.36 -49.39
N ASN A 77 -29.89 36.39 -50.28
CA ASN A 77 -30.68 35.31 -50.90
C ASN A 77 -29.68 34.60 -51.84
N SER A 78 -29.76 33.29 -52.02
CA SER A 78 -29.48 32.54 -53.27
C SER A 78 -29.38 31.05 -52.96
N GLY A 79 -30.45 30.32 -53.26
CA GLY A 79 -30.41 28.87 -53.40
C GLY A 79 -30.02 28.44 -54.81
N ASN A 80 -29.68 27.15 -54.95
CA ASN A 80 -30.01 26.36 -56.13
C ASN A 80 -29.96 24.85 -55.80
N ASP A 81 -31.16 24.31 -55.59
CA ASP A 81 -31.77 23.15 -56.23
C ASP A 81 -30.99 21.87 -56.68
N THR A 82 -31.54 20.76 -56.17
CA THR A 82 -31.92 19.49 -56.84
C THR A 82 -30.97 18.30 -57.09
N LYS A 83 -31.42 17.18 -56.50
CA LYS A 83 -31.72 15.83 -57.07
C LYS A 83 -30.69 14.70 -57.01
N SER A 84 -31.28 13.52 -56.73
CA SER A 84 -30.84 12.11 -56.93
C SER A 84 -29.73 11.58 -55.99
N ASN A 85 -29.80 10.39 -55.38
CA ASN A 85 -30.41 9.14 -55.82
C ASN A 85 -30.77 8.21 -54.63
N LYS A 86 -31.84 7.43 -54.79
CA LYS A 86 -32.24 6.25 -54.00
C LYS A 86 -32.00 5.01 -54.86
N LYS A 87 -31.51 3.91 -54.27
CA LYS A 87 -31.81 2.47 -54.56
C LYS A 87 -30.93 1.61 -53.64
N GLU A 88 -31.50 0.88 -52.68
CA GLU A 88 -32.05 -0.50 -52.79
C GLU A 88 -30.95 -1.53 -53.13
N VAL A 89 -30.83 -2.68 -52.47
CA VAL A 89 -31.84 -3.75 -52.35
C VAL A 89 -31.52 -4.68 -51.15
N GLN A 90 -32.54 -4.99 -50.36
CA GLN A 90 -32.66 -6.14 -49.45
C GLN A 90 -32.88 -7.44 -50.23
N LYS A 91 -32.58 -8.61 -49.64
CA LYS A 91 -33.47 -9.77 -49.84
C LYS A 91 -33.48 -10.73 -48.65
N GLU A 92 -34.71 -10.96 -48.21
CA GLU A 92 -35.19 -11.89 -47.20
C GLU A 92 -35.01 -13.36 -47.62
N SER A 93 -35.10 -14.28 -46.66
CA SER A 93 -36.19 -15.28 -46.67
C SER A 93 -36.27 -16.05 -45.35
N ASN A 94 -37.50 -16.14 -44.88
CA ASN A 94 -38.01 -16.94 -43.79
C ASN A 94 -38.86 -18.06 -44.43
N MET A 95 -38.88 -19.31 -43.91
CA MET A 95 -40.10 -20.15 -43.78
C MET A 95 -39.86 -21.63 -43.35
N LYS A 96 -40.58 -21.99 -42.27
CA LYS A 96 -41.47 -23.18 -42.05
C LYS A 96 -40.88 -24.55 -41.67
N ILE A 97 -41.12 -25.04 -40.43
CA ILE A 97 -42.24 -25.87 -39.87
C ILE A 97 -42.11 -27.40 -40.17
N LYS A 98 -41.94 -28.28 -39.15
CA LYS A 98 -42.98 -29.10 -38.45
C LYS A 98 -42.41 -30.22 -37.55
N LYS A 99 -43.30 -30.71 -36.67
CA LYS A 99 -43.20 -31.67 -35.55
C LYS A 99 -43.01 -33.15 -35.94
N GLU A 100 -42.70 -33.92 -34.88
CA GLU A 100 -43.31 -35.22 -34.45
C GLU A 100 -42.40 -36.47 -34.37
N THR A 101 -42.23 -36.92 -33.12
CA THR A 101 -42.26 -38.30 -32.60
C THR A 101 -42.67 -39.41 -33.58
N ASP A 102 -42.01 -40.58 -33.56
CA ASP A 102 -42.39 -41.72 -32.69
C ASP A 102 -41.59 -43.03 -33.00
N ASN A 103 -41.39 -43.84 -31.95
CA ASN A 103 -41.48 -45.31 -31.90
C ASN A 103 -40.49 -46.28 -32.62
N ARG A 104 -39.81 -47.16 -31.83
CA ARG A 104 -40.12 -48.61 -31.61
C ARG A 104 -38.92 -49.54 -31.34
N ASN A 105 -39.00 -50.18 -30.17
CA ASN A 105 -38.87 -51.62 -29.86
C ASN A 105 -37.56 -52.44 -29.98
N SER A 106 -37.21 -52.97 -28.79
CA SER A 106 -36.93 -54.38 -28.44
C SER A 106 -35.71 -55.10 -29.02
N SER A 107 -34.79 -55.53 -28.14
CA SER A 107 -34.77 -56.92 -27.65
C SER A 107 -33.60 -57.18 -26.68
N GLN A 108 -33.81 -58.17 -25.81
CA GLN A 108 -33.05 -58.58 -24.63
C GLN A 108 -31.68 -59.21 -24.92
N SER A 109 -30.75 -59.11 -23.98
CA SER A 109 -30.23 -60.21 -23.11
C SER A 109 -28.86 -59.81 -22.51
N LYS A 110 -28.82 -59.58 -21.18
CA LYS A 110 -28.34 -60.47 -20.10
C LYS A 110 -26.83 -60.74 -20.07
N SER A 111 -26.22 -60.22 -18.99
CA SER A 111 -25.01 -60.62 -18.24
C SER A 111 -24.86 -62.15 -18.05
N PRO A 112 -23.68 -62.72 -17.64
CA PRO A 112 -23.01 -62.35 -16.38
C PRO A 112 -21.48 -62.58 -16.22
N GLN A 113 -20.99 -62.15 -15.05
CA GLN A 113 -19.74 -62.52 -14.37
C GLN A 113 -19.40 -64.02 -14.44
N THR A 114 -18.12 -64.40 -14.46
CA THR A 114 -17.41 -65.01 -13.30
C THR A 114 -15.95 -65.40 -13.57
N GLN A 115 -15.21 -65.47 -12.46
CA GLN A 115 -13.88 -66.00 -12.15
C GLN A 115 -13.35 -67.19 -12.99
N GLY A 116 -12.02 -67.32 -13.09
CA GLY A 116 -11.41 -68.63 -13.38
C GLY A 116 -9.89 -68.65 -13.65
N ALA A 117 -9.16 -69.26 -12.70
CA ALA A 117 -8.11 -70.27 -12.94
C ALA A 117 -6.68 -69.90 -13.42
N LYS A 118 -5.70 -70.13 -12.53
CA LYS A 118 -4.36 -70.74 -12.82
C LYS A 118 -4.54 -72.13 -13.48
N PRO A 119 -3.53 -72.92 -13.97
CA PRO A 119 -2.05 -72.81 -13.92
C PRO A 119 -1.31 -73.28 -15.22
N GLY A 120 0.03 -73.28 -15.22
CA GLY A 120 0.90 -74.04 -16.16
C GLY A 120 2.22 -73.31 -16.42
N ASN A 121 3.32 -73.54 -15.71
CA ASN A 121 4.27 -74.67 -15.72
C ASN A 121 5.31 -74.63 -16.87
N SER A 122 6.54 -75.01 -16.51
CA SER A 122 7.77 -75.24 -17.30
C SER A 122 8.73 -74.06 -17.53
N ASN A 123 10.04 -74.26 -17.65
CA ASN A 123 11.09 -74.73 -16.71
C ASN A 123 12.44 -74.56 -17.46
N SER A 124 13.50 -74.19 -16.74
CA SER A 124 14.94 -74.31 -17.10
C SER A 124 15.50 -73.37 -18.19
N GLN A 125 16.73 -72.84 -18.15
CA GLN A 125 18.02 -73.29 -17.56
C GLN A 125 18.82 -72.06 -17.07
N ASN A 126 19.36 -72.04 -15.84
CA ASN A 126 20.65 -72.57 -15.34
C ASN A 126 21.89 -71.88 -15.94
N ALA A 127 22.98 -71.55 -15.24
CA ALA A 127 23.42 -71.69 -13.84
C ALA A 127 24.69 -70.79 -13.69
N ALA A 128 25.07 -70.35 -12.49
CA ALA A 128 26.15 -70.98 -11.70
C ALA A 128 26.23 -70.25 -10.34
N LYS A 129 26.07 -70.98 -9.21
CA LYS A 129 27.14 -71.47 -8.29
C LYS A 129 27.92 -70.34 -7.62
N ASN A 130 28.15 -70.29 -6.31
CA ASN A 130 28.29 -71.39 -5.35
C ASN A 130 28.34 -70.86 -3.90
N ASN A 131 27.82 -71.67 -2.98
CA ASN A 131 28.30 -71.99 -1.62
C ASN A 131 28.34 -70.93 -0.50
N ASN A 132 27.61 -71.14 0.62
CA ASN A 132 27.93 -72.01 1.78
C ASN A 132 29.12 -71.48 2.60
N SER A 133 29.14 -71.41 3.93
CA SER A 133 28.27 -71.95 4.97
C SER A 133 28.73 -71.43 6.35
N LYS A 134 27.87 -71.63 7.36
CA LYS A 134 28.18 -72.00 8.75
C LYS A 134 28.79 -70.94 9.68
N ASN A 135 28.09 -70.54 10.74
CA ASN A 135 27.79 -71.30 11.98
C ASN A 135 28.95 -71.19 13.00
N SER A 136 28.71 -70.47 14.10
CA SER A 136 29.18 -70.88 15.42
C SER A 136 28.34 -70.23 16.52
N ASN A 137 27.49 -71.03 17.13
CA ASN A 137 27.05 -70.91 18.51
C ASN A 137 28.23 -70.85 19.48
N ASN A 138 28.08 -70.10 20.58
CA ASN A 138 28.57 -70.36 21.95
C ASN A 138 28.57 -69.02 22.69
N ARG A 139 28.37 -68.91 24.00
CA ARG A 139 27.86 -69.73 25.10
C ARG A 139 28.10 -68.83 26.32
N ASN A 140 27.22 -68.90 27.32
CA ASN A 140 27.55 -68.78 28.74
C ASN A 140 28.13 -67.44 29.26
N GLN A 141 27.36 -66.72 30.07
CA GLN A 141 27.25 -66.89 31.54
C GLN A 141 28.36 -66.14 32.30
N ASN A 142 27.88 -65.15 33.05
CA ASN A 142 28.04 -64.97 34.49
C ASN A 142 29.42 -64.89 35.14
N ASN A 143 29.43 -64.00 36.12
CA ASN A 143 30.28 -63.90 37.31
C ASN A 143 31.66 -63.28 37.06
N ASN A 144 32.10 -62.25 37.79
CA ASN A 144 31.81 -61.84 39.16
C ASN A 144 32.03 -60.30 39.28
N ASN A 145 31.16 -59.54 39.96
CA ASN A 145 31.19 -59.32 41.41
C ASN A 145 32.47 -58.56 41.82
N ARG A 146 32.42 -57.24 42.06
CA ARG A 146 32.20 -56.56 43.37
C ARG A 146 32.42 -55.05 43.09
N ASN A 147 31.72 -54.06 43.62
CA ASN A 147 31.09 -53.95 44.91
C ASN A 147 29.95 -52.91 44.87
N ASN A 148 28.95 -53.23 45.66
CA ASN A 148 27.69 -52.53 45.86
C ASN A 148 27.80 -51.51 47.01
N ASN A 149 26.82 -50.60 47.07
CA ASN A 149 26.32 -49.92 48.28
C ASN A 149 27.18 -48.85 48.98
N ASN A 150 26.70 -47.61 48.97
CA ASN A 150 25.97 -46.98 50.10
C ASN A 150 25.79 -45.48 49.81
N ARG A 151 24.56 -44.95 49.81
CA ARG A 151 23.81 -44.50 51.01
C ARG A 151 24.60 -43.53 51.89
N ASN A 152 24.05 -42.32 51.99
CA ASN A 152 23.97 -41.51 53.20
C ASN A 152 24.89 -41.92 54.34
N ASN A 153 25.96 -41.16 54.55
CA ASN A 153 26.40 -40.73 55.87
C ASN A 153 27.58 -39.76 55.73
N ASN A 154 27.28 -38.46 55.80
CA ASN A 154 28.14 -37.56 56.56
C ASN A 154 27.68 -37.68 58.01
N ASN A 155 28.26 -38.64 58.73
CA ASN A 155 28.04 -38.84 60.16
C ASN A 155 29.35 -38.63 60.92
N LYS A 156 29.30 -37.62 61.79
CA LYS A 156 29.86 -37.55 63.15
C LYS A 156 31.15 -38.31 63.47
N ASN A 157 32.16 -37.52 63.83
CA ASN A 157 32.82 -37.62 65.14
C ASN A 157 33.07 -36.18 65.61
N GLN A 158 32.25 -35.61 66.48
CA GLN A 158 32.37 -35.72 67.94
C GLN A 158 33.83 -35.74 68.42
N ASN A 159 34.37 -34.57 68.73
CA ASN A 159 35.20 -34.45 69.91
C ASN A 159 34.87 -33.18 70.70
N ARG A 160 34.41 -33.44 71.93
CA ARG A 160 34.55 -32.64 73.15
C ARG A 160 33.94 -31.23 73.21
N ASN A 161 32.75 -31.29 73.80
CA ASN A 161 32.10 -30.30 74.62
C ASN A 161 33.00 -29.65 75.71
N LYS A 162 32.64 -28.41 76.05
CA LYS A 162 32.66 -27.75 77.37
C LYS A 162 33.96 -27.12 77.89
N GLN A 163 34.02 -25.78 77.91
CA GLN A 163 33.65 -24.92 79.06
C GLN A 163 33.90 -23.42 78.74
N ASN A 164 32.87 -22.57 78.81
CA ASN A 164 32.61 -21.60 79.90
C ASN A 164 33.57 -20.39 79.85
N ARG A 165 33.17 -19.11 79.68
CA ARG A 165 32.22 -18.32 80.47
C ARG A 165 32.05 -16.93 79.82
N GLY A 166 30.90 -16.30 80.08
CA GLY A 166 30.73 -14.85 80.30
C GLY A 166 31.10 -13.92 79.13
N GLY A 167 30.17 -13.13 78.63
CA GLY A 167 29.74 -11.92 79.32
C GLY A 167 29.73 -10.82 78.26
N GLY A 168 28.66 -10.03 78.24
CA GLY A 168 28.32 -9.20 77.09
C GLY A 168 29.30 -8.08 76.79
N SER A 169 29.19 -7.57 75.58
CA SER A 169 29.40 -6.15 75.30
C SER A 169 28.87 -5.80 73.91
N GLN A 170 28.46 -4.55 73.82
CA GLN A 170 27.75 -3.88 72.74
C GLN A 170 28.26 -4.14 71.32
N GLN A 171 27.30 -4.14 70.40
CA GLN A 171 27.46 -3.70 69.03
C GLN A 171 28.35 -2.46 68.93
N GLN A 172 29.49 -2.58 68.24
CA GLN A 172 30.02 -1.49 67.44
C GLN A 172 29.71 -1.82 65.99
N ALA A 173 29.00 -0.91 65.34
CA ALA A 173 28.68 -0.98 63.92
C ALA A 173 29.99 -1.05 63.09
N PRO A 174 30.12 -1.98 62.13
CA PRO A 174 31.16 -1.85 61.12
C PRO A 174 30.86 -0.59 60.29
N GLN A 175 31.77 0.38 60.34
CA GLN A 175 31.74 1.57 59.51
C GLN A 175 31.66 1.13 58.03
N LYS A 176 30.60 1.56 57.31
CA LYS A 176 30.49 1.42 55.85
C LYS A 176 31.75 2.05 55.25
N LYS A 177 32.59 1.25 54.59
CA LYS A 177 33.59 1.75 53.65
C LYS A 177 32.84 2.56 52.59
N VAL A 178 33.04 3.87 52.57
CA VAL A 178 32.57 4.72 51.49
C VAL A 178 33.41 4.34 50.27
N LEU A 179 32.81 3.62 49.33
CA LEU A 179 33.38 3.44 48.01
C LEU A 179 33.25 4.80 47.31
N GLU A 180 34.38 5.33 46.84
CA GLU A 180 34.43 6.62 46.16
C GLU A 180 33.64 6.54 44.84
N THR A 181 32.92 7.63 44.54
CA THR A 181 32.17 7.80 43.30
C THR A 181 33.15 7.81 42.13
N PRO A 182 32.89 7.05 41.05
CA PRO A 182 33.74 7.10 39.86
C PRO A 182 33.71 8.51 39.26
N SER A 183 34.86 9.01 38.81
CA SER A 183 35.01 10.36 38.26
C SER A 183 34.33 10.55 36.90
N LYS A 184 33.99 9.45 36.20
CA LYS A 184 33.31 9.45 34.90
C LYS A 184 32.28 8.34 34.79
N ILE A 185 31.13 8.63 34.19
CA ILE A 185 30.08 7.64 33.87
C ILE A 185 29.74 7.73 32.39
N THR A 186 29.73 6.58 31.70
CA THR A 186 29.22 6.49 30.33
C THR A 186 27.78 5.98 30.29
N PHE A 187 26.95 6.52 29.40
CA PHE A 187 25.59 6.04 29.17
C PHE A 187 25.13 6.19 27.72
N THR A 188 24.14 5.37 27.36
CA THR A 188 23.43 5.36 26.07
C THR A 188 22.05 5.98 26.27
N ASP A 189 21.61 6.93 25.43
CA ASP A 189 20.30 7.63 25.37
C ASP A 189 19.43 7.72 26.64
N THR A 190 19.01 6.59 27.22
CA THR A 190 18.24 6.50 28.46
C THR A 190 18.88 5.53 29.47
N LEU A 191 18.84 5.90 30.76
CA LEU A 191 19.26 5.03 31.88
C LEU A 191 18.10 4.87 32.85
N GLN A 192 17.89 3.65 33.37
CA GLN A 192 16.97 3.47 34.49
C GLN A 192 17.57 4.05 35.78
N VAL A 193 16.73 4.61 36.65
CA VAL A 193 17.16 5.16 37.96
C VAL A 193 18.00 4.14 38.76
N GLY A 194 17.63 2.87 38.74
CA GLY A 194 18.36 1.79 39.40
C GLY A 194 19.74 1.50 38.80
N GLU A 195 19.92 1.73 37.50
CA GLU A 195 21.20 1.54 36.81
C GLU A 195 22.12 2.74 36.98
N LEU A 196 21.56 3.95 36.92
CA LEU A 196 22.26 5.19 37.26
C LEU A 196 22.78 5.13 38.70
N ALA A 197 21.98 4.61 39.63
CA ALA A 197 22.39 4.41 41.03
C ALA A 197 23.56 3.45 41.19
N LYS A 198 23.56 2.35 40.43
CA LYS A 198 24.68 1.40 40.42
C LYS A 198 25.94 2.02 39.80
N LYS A 199 25.81 2.77 38.69
CA LYS A 199 26.94 3.45 38.04
C LYS A 199 27.54 4.55 38.92
N LEU A 200 26.72 5.26 39.69
CA LEU A 200 27.16 6.25 40.68
C LEU A 200 27.64 5.63 42.01
N ASN A 201 27.54 4.30 42.20
CA ASN A 201 27.79 3.64 43.48
C ASN A 201 27.01 4.26 44.66
N LYS A 202 25.74 4.63 44.43
CA LYS A 202 24.84 5.22 45.45
C LYS A 202 23.59 4.38 45.66
N ASP A 203 22.98 4.54 46.84
CA ASP A 203 21.71 3.88 47.14
C ASP A 203 20.61 4.49 46.26
N THR A 204 19.80 3.64 45.60
CA THR A 204 18.74 4.08 44.66
C THR A 204 17.74 5.03 45.31
N SER A 205 17.51 4.89 46.63
CA SER A 205 16.65 5.78 47.41
C SER A 205 17.19 7.21 47.55
N GLU A 206 18.51 7.42 47.47
CA GLU A 206 19.11 8.76 47.51
C GLU A 206 18.89 9.50 46.19
N ILE A 207 19.05 8.81 45.06
CA ILE A 207 18.81 9.39 43.73
C ILE A 207 17.32 9.70 43.51
N ILE A 208 16.42 8.81 43.95
CA ILE A 208 14.97 9.06 43.89
C ILE A 208 14.57 10.29 44.73
N LYS A 209 15.19 10.49 45.90
CA LYS A 209 14.94 11.69 46.72
C LYS A 209 15.43 12.97 46.04
N LYS A 210 16.59 12.93 45.38
CA LYS A 210 17.10 14.07 44.62
C LYS A 210 16.24 14.39 43.40
N LEU A 211 15.82 13.37 42.64
CA LEU A 211 14.87 13.51 41.53
C LEU A 211 13.58 14.19 42.00
N MET A 212 13.04 13.77 43.14
CA MET A 212 11.88 14.45 43.75
C MET A 212 12.17 15.91 44.13
N GLY A 213 13.37 16.22 44.63
CA GLY A 213 13.81 17.59 44.93
C GLY A 213 13.90 18.49 43.70
N LEU A 214 14.21 17.90 42.54
CA LEU A 214 14.24 18.56 41.23
C LEU A 214 12.86 18.57 40.53
N GLY A 215 11.82 18.05 41.19
CA GLY A 215 10.44 18.03 40.67
C GLY A 215 10.11 16.83 39.77
N ILE A 216 11.03 15.87 39.63
CA ILE A 216 10.86 14.66 38.80
C ILE A 216 10.49 13.49 39.71
N MET A 217 9.23 13.03 39.65
CA MET A 217 8.81 11.83 40.35
C MET A 217 9.16 10.59 39.52
N ALA A 218 10.23 9.91 39.90
CA ALA A 218 10.73 8.72 39.20
C ALA A 218 10.67 7.44 40.06
N THR A 219 10.36 6.31 39.45
CA THR A 219 10.43 4.98 40.08
C THR A 219 11.73 4.25 39.71
N ILE A 220 12.08 3.16 40.43
CA ILE A 220 13.38 2.46 40.27
C ILE A 220 13.66 2.03 38.82
N ASN A 221 12.62 1.60 38.10
CA ASN A 221 12.71 1.08 36.74
C ASN A 221 12.35 2.14 35.68
N GLN A 222 12.17 3.40 36.09
CA GLN A 222 11.83 4.46 35.17
C GLN A 222 13.08 4.92 34.44
N GLU A 223 12.96 5.05 33.14
CA GLU A 223 13.98 5.62 32.27
C GLU A 223 14.07 7.13 32.52
N LEU A 224 15.29 7.61 32.70
CA LEU A 224 15.62 9.03 32.80
C LEU A 224 16.12 9.52 31.45
N ASP A 225 15.74 10.74 31.12
CA ASP A 225 16.22 11.50 29.98
C ASP A 225 17.64 12.04 30.24
N LYS A 226 18.33 12.36 29.14
CA LYS A 226 19.70 12.90 29.15
C LYS A 226 19.85 14.11 30.08
N GLU A 227 18.91 15.04 30.03
CA GLU A 227 18.91 16.24 30.88
C GLU A 227 18.86 15.90 32.37
N ALA A 228 18.03 14.93 32.79
CA ALA A 228 17.97 14.52 34.20
C ALA A 228 19.22 13.74 34.63
N ILE A 229 19.81 12.93 33.75
CA ILE A 229 21.04 12.17 34.03
C ILE A 229 22.23 13.12 34.24
N GLU A 230 22.41 14.09 33.34
CA GLU A 230 23.45 15.11 33.44
C GLU A 230 23.26 15.97 34.69
N LEU A 231 22.02 16.37 34.99
CA LEU A 231 21.72 17.20 36.15
C LEU A 231 22.03 16.48 37.47
N ILE A 232 21.70 15.19 37.58
CA ILE A 232 22.03 14.39 38.78
C ILE A 232 23.54 14.17 38.89
N ALA A 233 24.22 13.89 37.78
CA ALA A 233 25.65 13.60 37.79
C ALA A 233 26.51 14.84 38.07
N ALA A 234 26.12 16.01 37.55
CA ALA A 234 26.71 17.30 37.89
C ALA A 234 26.62 17.59 39.39
N ASP A 235 25.49 17.21 40.00
CA ASP A 235 25.23 17.31 41.43
C ASP A 235 26.12 16.41 42.30
N TYR A 236 26.81 15.44 41.69
CA TYR A 236 27.79 14.54 42.32
C TYR A 236 29.22 14.76 41.80
N ASP A 237 29.47 15.82 41.03
CA ASP A 237 30.77 16.17 40.45
C ASP A 237 31.35 15.04 39.56
N VAL A 238 30.46 14.32 38.86
CA VAL A 238 30.82 13.23 37.94
C VAL A 238 30.60 13.69 36.51
N GLU A 239 31.66 13.67 35.69
CA GLU A 239 31.54 13.94 34.26
C GLU A 239 30.79 12.78 33.59
N VAL A 240 29.76 13.13 32.82
CA VAL A 240 29.01 12.16 32.04
C VAL A 240 29.44 12.27 30.59
N GLU A 241 29.98 11.18 30.07
CA GLU A 241 30.30 11.07 28.65
C GLU A 241 29.23 10.21 27.98
N GLU A 242 28.53 10.77 27.01
CA GLU A 242 27.64 10.00 26.17
C GLU A 242 28.50 9.09 25.29
N GLU A 243 28.46 7.78 25.55
CA GLU A 243 28.93 6.82 24.57
C GLU A 243 27.82 6.74 23.52
N ILE A 244 28.01 7.49 22.43
CA ILE A 244 27.33 7.18 21.17
C ILE A 244 27.90 5.82 20.77
N ILE A 245 27.28 4.74 21.26
CA ILE A 245 27.40 3.46 20.59
C ILE A 245 26.80 3.74 19.23
N VAL A 246 27.65 3.92 18.22
CA VAL A 246 27.24 3.82 16.83
C VAL A 246 26.59 2.45 16.77
N ASP A 247 25.25 2.41 16.79
CA ASP A 247 24.51 1.18 16.75
C ASP A 247 24.98 0.53 15.45
N GLU A 248 25.79 -0.54 15.51
CA GLU A 248 26.30 -1.23 14.33
C GLU A 248 25.14 -1.72 13.43
N THR A 249 23.89 -1.63 13.95
CA THR A 249 22.67 -1.83 13.20
C THR A 249 22.21 -0.65 12.34
N GLU A 250 22.80 0.54 12.38
CA GLU A 250 22.47 1.70 11.53
C GLU A 250 23.55 1.99 10.47
N PHE A 251 23.87 0.99 9.65
CA PHE A 251 24.85 1.16 8.56
C PHE A 251 24.39 2.12 7.46
N GLU A 252 23.11 2.51 7.43
CA GLU A 252 22.56 3.53 6.53
C GLU A 252 23.21 4.90 6.71
N ASN A 253 23.71 5.18 7.93
CA ASN A 253 24.42 6.42 8.26
C ASN A 253 25.94 6.21 8.38
N TYR A 254 26.44 5.01 8.07
CA TYR A 254 27.85 4.66 8.18
C TYR A 254 28.58 5.05 6.89
N GLU A 255 28.84 6.35 6.73
CA GLU A 255 29.72 6.84 5.69
C GLU A 255 31.16 6.48 6.03
N VAL A 256 31.65 5.40 5.42
CA VAL A 256 33.09 5.15 5.39
C VAL A 256 33.70 6.23 4.50
N VAL A 257 34.40 7.17 5.13
CA VAL A 257 35.18 8.20 4.44
C VAL A 257 36.33 7.50 3.72
N ASP A 258 36.24 7.45 2.39
CA ASP A 258 37.28 6.89 1.54
C ASP A 258 38.37 7.94 1.29
N ASP A 259 39.64 7.50 1.26
CA ASP A 259 40.74 8.36 0.84
C ASP A 259 40.58 8.73 -0.66
N GLU A 260 40.81 9.99 -1.03
CA GLU A 260 40.69 10.46 -2.42
C GLU A 260 41.55 9.67 -3.42
N LYS A 261 42.58 8.97 -2.94
CA LYS A 261 43.49 8.14 -3.78
C LYS A 261 42.86 6.82 -4.23
N ASP A 262 41.92 6.30 -3.45
CA ASP A 262 41.24 5.04 -3.75
C ASP A 262 39.97 5.25 -4.60
N MET A 263 39.57 6.51 -4.78
CA MET A 263 38.45 6.92 -5.61
C MET A 263 38.78 6.76 -7.10
N GLN A 264 38.01 5.92 -7.79
CA GLN A 264 38.13 5.70 -9.22
C GLN A 264 36.86 6.16 -9.94
N VAL A 265 37.01 6.60 -11.19
CA VAL A 265 35.87 6.98 -12.04
C VAL A 265 34.96 5.76 -12.22
N ARG A 266 33.67 5.91 -11.94
CA ARG A 266 32.68 4.84 -12.09
C ARG A 266 31.71 5.12 -13.25
N PRO A 267 31.10 4.08 -13.83
CA PRO A 267 30.01 4.23 -14.80
C PRO A 267 28.84 5.03 -14.22
N PRO A 268 28.21 5.95 -14.97
CA PRO A 268 26.98 6.61 -14.56
C PRO A 268 25.82 5.62 -14.53
N VAL A 269 24.96 5.75 -13.52
CA VAL A 269 23.67 5.05 -13.44
C VAL A 269 22.57 6.02 -13.86
N VAL A 270 21.81 5.63 -14.88
CA VAL A 270 20.87 6.50 -15.59
C VAL A 270 19.47 5.92 -15.54
N THR A 271 18.49 6.66 -15.01
CA THR A 271 17.08 6.25 -15.03
C THR A 271 16.37 6.91 -16.21
N ILE A 272 15.49 6.16 -16.89
CA ILE A 272 14.59 6.73 -17.90
C ILE A 272 13.19 6.92 -17.32
N MET A 273 12.68 8.16 -17.37
CA MET A 273 11.35 8.55 -16.91
C MET A 273 10.55 9.27 -18.00
N GLY A 274 9.23 9.40 -17.79
CA GLY A 274 8.32 10.05 -18.73
C GLY A 274 6.93 9.45 -18.69
N HIS A 275 6.02 10.01 -19.50
CA HIS A 275 4.64 9.52 -19.63
C HIS A 275 4.56 8.15 -20.31
N VAL A 276 3.41 7.49 -20.19
CA VAL A 276 3.06 6.30 -20.99
C VAL A 276 3.07 6.67 -22.48
N ASP A 277 3.46 5.74 -23.35
CA ASP A 277 3.52 5.92 -24.83
C ASP A 277 4.44 7.02 -25.37
N HIS A 278 5.29 7.61 -24.51
CA HIS A 278 6.38 8.48 -24.96
C HIS A 278 7.60 7.71 -25.50
N GLY A 279 7.55 6.37 -25.49
CA GLY A 279 8.56 5.51 -26.10
C GLY A 279 9.81 5.26 -25.24
N LYS A 280 9.70 5.27 -23.90
CA LYS A 280 10.79 4.94 -22.97
C LYS A 280 11.41 3.56 -23.26
N THR A 281 10.59 2.51 -23.23
CA THR A 281 11.02 1.14 -23.49
C THR A 281 11.52 0.97 -24.92
N THR A 282 10.94 1.69 -25.88
CA THR A 282 11.41 1.71 -27.28
C THR A 282 12.79 2.34 -27.41
N LEU A 283 13.06 3.43 -26.69
CA LEU A 283 14.37 4.07 -26.64
C LEU A 283 15.41 3.13 -26.04
N LEU A 284 15.08 2.46 -24.93
CA LEU A 284 15.94 1.45 -24.32
C LEU A 284 16.19 0.26 -25.25
N ASP A 285 15.15 -0.22 -25.95
CA ASP A 285 15.26 -1.29 -26.95
C ASP A 285 16.22 -0.91 -28.09
N ALA A 286 16.12 0.32 -28.58
CA ALA A 286 17.00 0.86 -29.62
C ALA A 286 18.45 0.96 -29.13
N ILE A 287 18.68 1.49 -27.92
CA ILE A 287 20.00 1.57 -27.28
C ILE A 287 20.61 0.18 -27.10
N ARG A 288 19.80 -0.80 -26.71
CA ARG A 288 20.25 -2.16 -26.37
C ARG A 288 20.37 -3.06 -27.60
N ASN A 289 19.92 -2.62 -28.77
CA ASN A 289 19.76 -3.45 -29.97
C ASN A 289 18.93 -4.74 -29.70
N THR A 290 17.92 -4.63 -28.84
CA THR A 290 17.00 -5.72 -28.47
C THR A 290 15.54 -5.33 -28.72
N LYS A 291 14.62 -6.30 -28.64
CA LYS A 291 13.17 -6.05 -28.75
C LYS A 291 12.45 -6.65 -27.54
N VAL A 292 12.55 -6.00 -26.39
CA VAL A 292 11.88 -6.39 -25.15
C VAL A 292 10.38 -6.06 -25.20
N THR A 293 10.02 -4.91 -25.81
CA THR A 293 8.63 -4.44 -25.96
C THR A 293 7.67 -5.47 -26.58
N ALA A 294 8.16 -6.33 -27.48
CA ALA A 294 7.36 -7.37 -28.12
C ALA A 294 7.08 -8.60 -27.23
N GLY A 295 7.85 -8.79 -26.16
CA GLY A 295 7.74 -9.92 -25.24
C GLY A 295 6.93 -9.64 -23.97
N GLU A 296 6.76 -8.37 -23.60
CA GLU A 296 6.06 -7.97 -22.37
C GLU A 296 4.54 -8.05 -22.51
N ALA A 297 3.88 -8.51 -21.45
CA ALA A 297 2.43 -8.62 -21.43
C ALA A 297 1.78 -7.23 -21.44
N GLY A 298 0.98 -6.95 -22.47
CA GLY A 298 0.34 -5.64 -22.66
C GLY A 298 1.24 -4.58 -23.29
N GLY A 299 2.47 -4.93 -23.72
CA GLY A 299 3.39 -3.99 -24.37
C GLY A 299 3.90 -2.86 -23.47
N ILE A 300 3.88 -3.05 -22.15
CA ILE A 300 4.30 -2.05 -21.15
C ILE A 300 5.34 -2.63 -20.19
N THR A 301 6.31 -1.80 -19.78
CA THR A 301 7.25 -2.11 -18.69
C THR A 301 6.49 -2.09 -17.36
N GLN A 302 6.56 -3.18 -16.58
CA GLN A 302 5.88 -3.32 -15.28
C GLN A 302 6.82 -3.58 -14.09
N HIS A 303 8.10 -3.84 -14.36
CA HIS A 303 9.14 -4.10 -13.37
C HIS A 303 10.31 -3.15 -13.60
N ILE A 304 11.11 -2.88 -12.57
CA ILE A 304 12.33 -2.10 -12.77
C ILE A 304 13.41 -3.01 -13.34
N GLY A 305 13.83 -2.71 -14.57
CA GLY A 305 14.92 -3.44 -15.24
C GLY A 305 16.23 -2.68 -15.08
N ALA A 306 17.33 -3.37 -14.74
CA ALA A 306 18.67 -2.79 -14.72
C ALA A 306 19.57 -3.52 -15.72
N TYR A 307 20.26 -2.77 -16.58
CA TYR A 307 21.16 -3.35 -17.56
C TYR A 307 22.34 -2.42 -17.86
N GLN A 308 23.41 -2.97 -18.44
CA GLN A 308 24.62 -2.22 -18.72
C GLN A 308 24.99 -2.29 -20.20
N ILE A 309 25.30 -1.15 -20.79
CA ILE A 309 25.84 -1.06 -22.16
C ILE A 309 27.27 -0.55 -22.13
N THR A 310 28.01 -0.82 -23.21
CA THR A 310 29.32 -0.24 -23.43
C THR A 310 29.27 0.60 -24.70
N ASN A 311 29.53 1.90 -24.58
CA ASN A 311 29.63 2.84 -25.69
C ASN A 311 31.03 3.48 -25.70
N ASN A 312 31.75 3.41 -26.83
CA ASN A 312 33.10 3.97 -26.98
C ASN A 312 34.10 3.58 -25.85
N GLY A 313 33.96 2.37 -25.31
CA GLY A 313 34.81 1.87 -24.21
C GLY A 313 34.39 2.35 -22.81
N LYS A 314 33.39 3.23 -22.69
CA LYS A 314 32.76 3.64 -21.43
C LYS A 314 31.50 2.81 -21.17
N GLN A 315 31.27 2.45 -19.91
CA GLN A 315 30.06 1.72 -19.52
C GLN A 315 29.00 2.69 -19.03
N ILE A 316 27.73 2.40 -19.31
CA ILE A 316 26.58 3.16 -18.81
C ILE A 316 25.56 2.14 -18.30
N THR A 317 25.07 2.34 -17.09
CA THR A 317 24.06 1.48 -16.49
C THR A 317 22.71 2.16 -16.59
N PHE A 318 21.72 1.50 -17.18
CA PHE A 318 20.37 2.01 -17.34
C PHE A 318 19.40 1.32 -16.38
N LEU A 319 18.52 2.11 -15.76
CA LEU A 319 17.35 1.66 -15.04
C LEU A 319 16.08 2.04 -15.83
N ASP A 320 15.32 1.03 -16.24
CA ASP A 320 14.00 1.21 -16.86
C ASP A 320 12.94 1.30 -15.77
N THR A 321 12.20 2.42 -15.74
CA THR A 321 11.10 2.61 -14.77
C THR A 321 9.74 2.61 -15.48
N PRO A 322 8.71 1.94 -14.91
CA PRO A 322 7.36 1.98 -15.45
C PRO A 322 6.78 3.39 -15.53
N GLY A 323 6.03 3.67 -16.61
CA GLY A 323 5.45 5.00 -16.86
C GLY A 323 4.11 5.28 -16.19
N HIS A 324 3.39 4.25 -15.78
CA HIS A 324 2.02 4.42 -15.30
C HIS A 324 1.98 5.00 -13.88
N ALA A 325 1.01 5.89 -13.64
CA ALA A 325 0.65 6.44 -12.32
C ALA A 325 0.50 5.43 -11.16
N ALA A 326 0.28 4.13 -11.42
CA ALA A 326 0.28 3.10 -10.37
C ALA A 326 1.68 2.87 -9.76
N PHE A 327 2.75 3.21 -10.48
CA PHE A 327 4.15 2.92 -10.15
C PHE A 327 4.91 4.16 -9.68
N THR A 328 4.25 5.06 -8.93
CA THR A 328 4.89 6.27 -8.41
C THR A 328 6.08 5.95 -7.50
N THR A 329 5.95 4.94 -6.64
CA THR A 329 7.02 4.54 -5.69
C THR A 329 8.22 3.95 -6.40
N MET A 330 8.00 3.19 -7.48
CA MET A 330 9.08 2.69 -8.34
C MET A 330 9.86 3.82 -9.02
N ARG A 331 9.18 4.88 -9.48
CA ARG A 331 9.84 6.06 -10.06
C ARG A 331 10.65 6.84 -9.04
N ALA A 332 10.09 7.07 -7.84
CA ALA A 332 10.83 7.71 -6.75
C ALA A 332 12.11 6.93 -6.38
N ARG A 333 12.01 5.60 -6.28
CA ARG A 333 13.15 4.71 -6.04
C ARG A 333 14.18 4.79 -7.16
N GLY A 334 13.73 4.77 -8.41
CA GLY A 334 14.59 4.93 -9.59
C GLY A 334 15.36 6.26 -9.55
N ALA A 335 14.71 7.36 -9.16
CA ALA A 335 15.35 8.67 -9.04
C ALA A 335 16.47 8.67 -8.00
N GLN A 336 16.19 8.16 -6.79
CA GLN A 336 17.11 8.20 -5.65
C GLN A 336 18.38 7.38 -5.86
N VAL A 337 18.33 6.36 -6.70
CA VAL A 337 19.45 5.42 -6.90
C VAL A 337 20.35 5.84 -8.06
N THR A 338 19.92 6.79 -8.89
CA THR A 338 20.62 7.19 -10.11
C THR A 338 21.36 8.49 -10.02
N ASP A 339 22.43 8.58 -10.80
CA ASP A 339 23.27 9.76 -10.91
C ASP A 339 22.73 10.75 -11.95
N ILE A 340 21.98 10.27 -12.95
CA ILE A 340 21.39 11.08 -14.04
C ILE A 340 19.97 10.57 -14.36
N THR A 341 19.03 11.48 -14.62
CA THR A 341 17.68 11.12 -15.08
C THR A 341 17.45 11.59 -16.51
N ILE A 342 17.02 10.68 -17.39
CA ILE A 342 16.54 11.02 -18.74
C ILE A 342 15.02 11.17 -18.70
N LEU A 343 14.54 12.36 -19.05
CA LEU A 343 13.12 12.64 -19.22
C LEU A 343 12.73 12.50 -20.69
N VAL A 344 11.97 11.45 -21.02
CA VAL A 344 11.49 11.20 -22.38
C VAL A 344 10.13 11.89 -22.58
N VAL A 345 10.11 12.86 -23.51
CA VAL A 345 8.91 13.61 -23.87
C VAL A 345 8.64 13.45 -25.36
N ALA A 346 7.43 13.05 -25.74
CA ALA A 346 7.09 12.91 -27.14
C ALA A 346 6.82 14.27 -27.78
N ALA A 347 7.39 14.52 -28.96
CA ALA A 347 7.30 15.79 -29.68
C ALA A 347 5.90 16.10 -30.23
N ASP A 348 5.03 15.09 -30.34
CA ASP A 348 3.63 15.22 -30.77
C ASP A 348 2.68 15.51 -29.60
N ASP A 349 2.92 14.89 -28.44
CA ASP A 349 2.05 15.00 -27.26
C ASP A 349 2.39 16.22 -26.38
N GLY A 350 3.67 16.44 -26.08
CA GLY A 350 4.12 17.47 -25.15
C GLY A 350 4.21 17.01 -23.69
N VAL A 351 4.18 17.97 -22.77
CA VAL A 351 4.27 17.71 -21.32
C VAL A 351 2.93 17.22 -20.78
N MET A 352 2.93 16.04 -20.17
CA MET A 352 1.76 15.39 -19.59
C MET A 352 1.88 15.29 -18.06
N PRO A 353 0.79 15.03 -17.31
CA PRO A 353 0.83 14.97 -15.84
C PRO A 353 1.87 14.01 -15.27
N GLN A 354 2.10 12.85 -15.90
CA GLN A 354 3.13 11.89 -15.46
C GLN A 354 4.55 12.38 -15.76
N THR A 355 4.72 13.24 -16.78
CA THR A 355 5.99 13.94 -17.05
C THR A 355 6.27 14.92 -15.93
N VAL A 356 5.27 15.71 -15.50
CA VAL A 356 5.41 16.63 -14.35
C VAL A 356 5.77 15.87 -13.07
N GLU A 357 5.13 14.73 -12.83
CA GLU A 357 5.47 13.88 -11.69
C GLU A 357 6.91 13.36 -11.76
N ALA A 358 7.38 12.91 -12.93
CA ALA A 358 8.77 12.50 -13.12
C ALA A 358 9.77 13.63 -12.86
N ILE A 359 9.46 14.85 -13.32
CA ILE A 359 10.27 16.05 -13.04
C ILE A 359 10.35 16.29 -11.53
N ASN A 360 9.23 16.17 -10.81
CA ASN A 360 9.21 16.37 -9.37
C ASN A 360 10.05 15.33 -8.61
N HIS A 361 10.00 14.05 -9.01
CA HIS A 361 10.83 13.00 -8.40
C HIS A 361 12.32 13.24 -8.64
N ALA A 362 12.71 13.60 -9.87
CA ALA A 362 14.10 13.90 -10.20
C ALA A 362 14.62 15.14 -9.46
N LYS A 363 13.82 16.22 -9.38
CA LYS A 363 14.16 17.43 -8.61
C LYS A 363 14.25 17.16 -7.11
N ALA A 364 13.35 16.35 -6.56
CA ALA A 364 13.38 15.97 -5.13
C ALA A 364 14.59 15.10 -4.78
N ALA A 365 15.12 14.34 -5.75
CA ALA A 365 16.34 13.56 -5.61
C ALA A 365 17.62 14.34 -5.92
N GLU A 366 17.50 15.62 -6.32
CA GLU A 366 18.63 16.49 -6.71
C GLU A 366 19.49 15.91 -7.85
N VAL A 367 18.86 15.15 -8.75
CA VAL A 367 19.55 14.48 -9.86
C VAL A 367 19.49 15.34 -11.14
N PRO A 368 20.63 15.54 -11.85
CA PRO A 368 20.65 16.20 -13.15
C PRO A 368 19.68 15.56 -14.17
N ILE A 369 18.93 16.42 -14.89
CA ILE A 369 17.91 15.99 -15.85
C ILE A 369 18.40 16.25 -17.29
N ILE A 370 18.37 15.21 -18.12
CA ILE A 370 18.56 15.30 -19.57
C ILE A 370 17.20 15.07 -20.24
N VAL A 371 16.77 15.97 -21.12
CA VAL A 371 15.49 15.85 -21.82
C VAL A 371 15.72 15.20 -23.19
N ALA A 372 15.10 14.04 -23.42
CA ALA A 372 15.07 13.38 -24.72
C ALA A 372 13.71 13.63 -25.39
N VAL A 373 13.71 14.49 -26.41
CA VAL A 373 12.51 14.80 -27.21
C VAL A 373 12.35 13.72 -28.27
N ASN A 374 11.43 12.79 -28.03
CA ASN A 374 11.23 11.58 -28.85
C ASN A 374 10.16 11.75 -29.94
N LYS A 375 10.06 10.78 -30.85
CA LYS A 375 9.14 10.73 -31.99
C LYS A 375 9.35 11.83 -33.05
N MET A 376 10.61 12.24 -33.24
CA MET A 376 11.00 13.20 -34.29
C MET A 376 10.78 12.70 -35.73
N ASP A 377 10.44 11.42 -35.89
CA ASP A 377 10.03 10.82 -37.17
C ASP A 377 8.63 11.20 -37.63
N LYS A 378 7.76 11.71 -36.74
CA LYS A 378 6.40 12.12 -37.08
C LYS A 378 6.35 13.52 -37.69
N GLU A 379 5.49 13.71 -38.68
CA GLU A 379 5.27 15.03 -39.31
C GLU A 379 4.71 16.08 -38.33
N ALA A 380 3.98 15.64 -37.30
CA ALA A 380 3.44 16.50 -36.25
C ALA A 380 4.43 16.82 -35.12
N ALA A 381 5.68 16.35 -35.21
CA ALA A 381 6.68 16.58 -34.17
C ALA A 381 7.04 18.07 -34.06
N ASN A 382 6.93 18.62 -32.86
CA ASN A 382 7.28 20.01 -32.58
C ASN A 382 8.17 20.11 -31.32
N PRO A 383 9.51 20.12 -31.47
CA PRO A 383 10.43 20.20 -30.33
C PRO A 383 10.37 21.57 -29.63
N ASP A 384 10.16 22.66 -30.36
CA ASP A 384 10.09 24.02 -29.79
C ASP A 384 8.94 24.15 -28.78
N ARG A 385 7.80 23.51 -29.08
CA ARG A 385 6.65 23.45 -28.17
C ARG A 385 7.02 22.74 -26.85
N VAL A 386 7.71 21.61 -26.93
CA VAL A 386 8.14 20.85 -25.75
C VAL A 386 9.12 21.67 -24.89
N MET A 387 10.06 22.37 -25.52
CA MET A 387 11.00 23.26 -24.82
C MET A 387 10.28 24.39 -24.10
N GLN A 388 9.28 25.00 -24.73
CA GLN A 388 8.47 26.04 -24.11
C GLN A 388 7.68 25.53 -22.90
N GLU A 389 7.00 24.39 -23.03
CA GLU A 389 6.22 23.78 -21.94
C GLU A 389 7.11 23.38 -20.75
N LEU A 390 8.31 22.82 -21.00
CA LEU A 390 9.24 22.43 -19.94
C LEU A 390 9.89 23.62 -19.22
N THR A 391 9.99 24.77 -19.89
CA THR A 391 10.46 26.02 -19.27
C THR A 391 9.53 26.46 -18.12
N GLU A 392 8.22 26.25 -18.25
CA GLU A 392 7.23 26.54 -17.18
C GLU A 392 7.46 25.68 -15.93
N HIS A 393 8.07 24.51 -16.11
CA HIS A 393 8.44 23.60 -15.03
C HIS A 393 9.87 23.83 -14.52
N GLY A 394 10.54 24.90 -14.96
CA GLY A 394 11.90 25.27 -14.56
C GLY A 394 12.95 24.31 -15.10
N LEU A 395 12.76 23.81 -16.33
CA LEU A 395 13.78 23.12 -17.13
C LEU A 395 14.05 23.97 -18.36
N VAL A 396 15.14 24.75 -18.33
CA VAL A 396 15.48 25.70 -19.39
C VAL A 396 16.59 25.11 -20.25
N SER A 397 16.41 25.14 -21.56
CA SER A 397 17.40 24.58 -22.50
C SER A 397 18.71 25.40 -22.51
N GLU A 398 19.85 24.70 -22.68
CA GLU A 398 21.16 25.32 -22.93
C GLU A 398 21.13 26.32 -24.10
N ALA A 399 20.35 26.05 -25.16
CA ALA A 399 20.22 26.94 -26.31
C ALA A 399 19.62 28.32 -25.94
N TRP A 400 18.86 28.39 -24.83
CA TRP A 400 18.26 29.60 -24.30
C TRP A 400 19.01 30.13 -23.07
N GLY A 401 20.20 29.60 -22.78
CA GLY A 401 21.04 29.99 -21.64
C GLY A 401 20.66 29.29 -20.32
N GLY A 402 19.94 28.18 -20.38
CA GLY A 402 19.67 27.31 -19.24
C GLY A 402 20.76 26.26 -18.99
N ASP A 403 20.46 25.34 -18.08
CA ASP A 403 21.32 24.25 -17.62
C ASP A 403 20.87 22.86 -18.11
N THR A 404 19.64 22.75 -18.62
CA THR A 404 19.05 21.47 -19.02
C THR A 404 19.44 21.14 -20.46
N ILE A 405 20.02 19.95 -20.67
CA ILE A 405 20.40 19.45 -21.99
C ILE A 405 19.15 18.89 -22.70
N PHE A 406 18.92 19.31 -23.94
CA PHE A 406 17.84 18.81 -24.79
C PHE A 406 18.43 18.07 -25.99
N VAL A 407 18.03 16.81 -26.17
CA VAL A 407 18.44 15.98 -27.30
C VAL A 407 17.21 15.52 -28.07
N ASN A 408 17.20 15.81 -29.37
CA ASN A 408 16.13 15.38 -30.28
C ASN A 408 16.42 13.95 -30.74
N VAL A 409 15.51 13.02 -30.49
CA VAL A 409 15.69 11.60 -30.79
C VAL A 409 14.51 10.99 -31.55
N SER A 410 14.79 9.98 -32.37
CA SER A 410 13.77 9.07 -32.89
C SER A 410 14.14 7.65 -32.51
N ALA A 411 13.47 7.11 -31.49
CA ALA A 411 13.70 5.74 -31.02
C ALA A 411 13.45 4.67 -32.11
N ILE A 412 12.60 4.95 -33.11
CA ILE A 412 12.29 4.00 -34.19
C ILE A 412 13.35 4.04 -35.30
N LYS A 413 13.78 5.24 -35.71
CA LYS A 413 14.81 5.40 -36.75
C LYS A 413 16.23 5.18 -36.22
N GLY A 414 16.42 5.35 -34.92
CA GLY A 414 17.73 5.36 -34.28
C GLY A 414 18.43 6.73 -34.32
N ASP A 415 17.78 7.76 -34.88
CA ASP A 415 18.36 9.10 -35.02
C ASP A 415 18.54 9.76 -33.64
N GLY A 416 19.70 10.38 -33.39
CA GLY A 416 20.01 11.14 -32.17
C GLY A 416 20.35 10.30 -30.93
N ILE A 417 20.36 8.97 -31.01
CA ILE A 417 20.70 8.10 -29.87
C ILE A 417 22.20 8.23 -29.52
N ASP A 418 23.08 8.28 -30.51
CA ASP A 418 24.52 8.44 -30.27
C ASP A 418 24.82 9.78 -29.58
N ASP A 419 24.16 10.86 -30.01
CA ASP A 419 24.25 12.19 -29.39
C ASP A 419 23.78 12.14 -27.92
N LEU A 420 22.66 11.44 -27.65
CA LEU A 420 22.16 11.27 -26.28
C LEU A 420 23.18 10.54 -25.39
N LEU A 421 23.80 9.47 -25.90
CA LEU A 421 24.83 8.73 -25.16
C LEU A 421 26.10 9.56 -24.95
N GLU A 422 26.48 10.42 -25.89
CA GLU A 422 27.60 11.35 -25.73
C GLU A 422 27.31 12.39 -24.64
N MET A 423 26.11 12.98 -24.64
CA MET A 423 25.70 13.94 -23.62
C MET A 423 25.63 13.33 -22.21
N ILE A 424 25.18 12.08 -22.08
CA ILE A 424 25.22 11.35 -20.79
C ILE A 424 26.66 11.23 -20.28
N ASN A 425 27.60 10.87 -21.16
CA ASN A 425 29.00 10.77 -20.79
C ASN A 425 29.60 12.14 -20.40
N LEU A 426 29.19 13.21 -21.09
CA LEU A 426 29.62 14.57 -20.78
C LEU A 426 29.14 15.00 -19.38
N VAL A 427 27.85 14.82 -19.07
CA VAL A 427 27.30 15.12 -17.73
C VAL A 427 28.00 14.29 -16.65
N SER A 428 28.24 13.00 -16.92
CA SER A 428 28.98 12.14 -15.99
C SER A 428 30.42 12.60 -15.71
N GLU A 429 31.09 13.25 -16.67
CA GLU A 429 32.43 13.80 -16.48
C GLU A 429 32.40 15.11 -15.68
N VAL A 430 31.38 15.94 -15.90
CA VAL A 430 31.17 17.20 -15.15
C VAL A 430 30.84 16.92 -13.69
N GLU A 431 30.02 15.90 -13.41
CA GLU A 431 29.65 15.46 -12.05
C GLU A 431 30.78 14.69 -11.34
N GLU A 432 31.91 14.42 -12.01
CA GLU A 432 33.07 13.68 -11.46
C GLU A 432 32.70 12.39 -10.70
N LEU A 433 31.81 11.56 -11.27
CA LEU A 433 31.32 10.36 -10.61
C LEU A 433 32.45 9.39 -10.22
N LYS A 434 32.67 9.23 -8.92
CA LYS A 434 33.73 8.41 -8.33
C LYS A 434 33.16 7.35 -7.37
N ALA A 435 33.83 6.22 -7.25
CA ALA A 435 33.63 5.25 -6.17
C ALA A 435 34.94 4.53 -5.83
N ASN A 436 35.03 4.04 -4.60
CA ASN A 436 36.12 3.16 -4.17
C ASN A 436 35.75 1.69 -4.46
N PRO A 437 36.44 0.99 -5.38
CA PRO A 437 36.20 -0.43 -5.63
C PRO A 437 36.87 -1.37 -4.61
N ASN A 438 37.84 -0.89 -3.82
CA ASN A 438 38.66 -1.71 -2.92
C ASN A 438 37.99 -2.02 -1.57
N ARG A 439 36.88 -1.34 -1.25
CA ARG A 439 36.10 -1.57 -0.01
C ARG A 439 35.05 -2.68 -0.16
N THR A 440 34.45 -3.04 0.98
CA THR A 440 33.29 -3.93 1.01
C THR A 440 32.12 -3.33 0.25
N ALA A 441 31.39 -4.17 -0.48
CA ALA A 441 30.28 -3.71 -1.30
C ALA A 441 29.13 -3.12 -0.47
N ALA A 442 28.62 -1.99 -0.94
CA ALA A 442 27.38 -1.39 -0.46
C ALA A 442 26.56 -0.87 -1.66
N GLY A 443 25.25 -0.80 -1.48
CA GLY A 443 24.35 -0.31 -2.52
C GLY A 443 22.89 -0.53 -2.16
N THR A 444 22.04 -0.65 -3.18
CA THR A 444 20.57 -0.67 -3.00
C THR A 444 19.93 -1.82 -3.76
N VAL A 445 18.84 -2.37 -3.21
CA VAL A 445 17.98 -3.34 -3.91
C VAL A 445 17.13 -2.61 -4.95
N ILE A 446 17.23 -3.04 -6.21
CA ILE A 446 16.36 -2.55 -7.28
C ILE A 446 15.01 -3.27 -7.24
N GLU A 447 15.06 -4.60 -7.23
CA GLU A 447 13.87 -5.47 -7.29
C GLU A 447 14.17 -6.78 -6.57
N ALA A 448 13.15 -7.45 -6.03
CA ALA A 448 13.29 -8.73 -5.35
C ALA A 448 12.11 -9.67 -5.66
N GLN A 449 12.39 -10.96 -5.78
CA GLN A 449 11.41 -11.99 -6.14
C GLN A 449 11.70 -13.34 -5.48
N LEU A 450 10.67 -14.20 -5.41
CA LEU A 450 10.79 -15.56 -4.89
C LEU A 450 10.70 -16.58 -6.02
N ASP A 451 11.81 -17.26 -6.31
CA ASP A 451 11.89 -18.31 -7.31
C ASP A 451 11.83 -19.71 -6.68
N LYS A 452 11.04 -20.62 -7.28
CA LYS A 452 10.80 -21.97 -6.73
C LYS A 452 12.06 -22.85 -6.68
N GLY A 453 13.03 -22.63 -7.57
CA GLY A 453 14.27 -23.41 -7.64
C GLY A 453 15.46 -22.71 -6.98
N ARG A 454 15.49 -21.37 -7.02
CA ARG A 454 16.63 -20.57 -6.56
C ARG A 454 16.44 -19.95 -5.18
N GLY A 455 15.21 -19.96 -4.66
CA GLY A 455 14.84 -19.33 -3.39
C GLY A 455 14.64 -17.82 -3.55
N SER A 456 14.97 -17.06 -2.51
CA SER A 456 14.97 -15.59 -2.57
C SER A 456 16.03 -15.09 -3.54
N VAL A 457 15.59 -14.31 -4.52
CA VAL A 457 16.40 -13.68 -5.55
C VAL A 457 16.25 -12.18 -5.44
N ALA A 458 17.35 -11.44 -5.42
CA ALA A 458 17.33 -9.98 -5.36
C ALA A 458 18.26 -9.40 -6.43
N THR A 459 17.77 -8.40 -7.15
CA THR A 459 18.53 -7.59 -8.09
C THR A 459 19.09 -6.40 -7.33
N LEU A 460 20.41 -6.34 -7.22
CA LEU A 460 21.13 -5.31 -6.50
C LEU A 460 21.86 -4.39 -7.48
N LEU A 461 21.95 -3.11 -7.13
CA LEU A 461 22.87 -2.18 -7.74
C LEU A 461 24.00 -1.87 -6.76
N VAL A 462 25.22 -2.28 -7.11
CA VAL A 462 26.42 -1.98 -6.30
C VAL A 462 26.78 -0.51 -6.50
N GLN A 463 26.81 0.29 -5.44
CA GLN A 463 27.17 1.71 -5.52
C GLN A 463 28.65 1.95 -5.15
N SER A 464 29.14 1.24 -4.14
CA SER A 464 30.55 1.29 -3.72
C SER A 464 31.07 -0.10 -3.40
N GLY A 465 32.40 -0.28 -3.50
CA GLY A 465 33.07 -1.54 -3.25
C GLY A 465 32.88 -2.60 -4.33
N THR A 466 33.40 -3.80 -4.05
CA THR A 466 33.31 -4.95 -4.95
C THR A 466 32.59 -6.11 -4.26
N LEU A 467 31.54 -6.63 -4.90
CA LEU A 467 30.73 -7.75 -4.40
C LEU A 467 31.28 -9.07 -4.95
N ASN A 468 31.50 -10.06 -4.08
CA ASN A 468 32.01 -11.37 -4.48
C ASN A 468 31.07 -12.52 -4.07
N VAL A 469 31.18 -13.65 -4.78
CA VAL A 469 30.45 -14.86 -4.41
C VAL A 469 31.04 -15.41 -3.11
N GLY A 470 30.17 -15.63 -2.12
CA GLY A 470 30.52 -16.14 -0.79
C GLY A 470 30.51 -15.08 0.31
N ASP A 471 30.36 -13.81 -0.06
CA ASP A 471 30.32 -12.68 0.87
C ASP A 471 29.07 -12.74 1.76
N PRO A 472 29.21 -12.47 3.08
CA PRO A 472 28.07 -12.33 3.97
C PRO A 472 27.46 -10.92 3.81
N ILE A 473 26.18 -10.89 3.53
CA ILE A 473 25.45 -9.68 3.14
C ILE A 473 24.25 -9.47 4.07
N VAL A 474 24.02 -8.21 4.44
CA VAL A 474 22.79 -7.75 5.11
C VAL A 474 22.07 -6.82 4.15
N VAL A 475 20.78 -7.05 3.94
CA VAL A 475 19.93 -6.28 3.02
C VAL A 475 18.68 -5.86 3.78
N GLY A 476 18.58 -4.58 4.14
CA GLY A 476 17.50 -4.07 4.99
C GLY A 476 17.35 -4.87 6.28
N HIS A 477 16.25 -5.62 6.39
CA HIS A 477 15.91 -6.51 7.52
C HIS A 477 16.22 -7.99 7.26
N THR A 478 16.72 -8.33 6.07
CA THR A 478 17.12 -9.68 5.66
C THR A 478 18.63 -9.83 5.68
N TYR A 479 19.10 -11.08 5.74
CA TYR A 479 20.53 -11.38 5.79
C TYR A 479 20.82 -12.74 5.16
N GLY A 480 22.06 -12.92 4.73
CA GLY A 480 22.46 -14.20 4.15
C GLY A 480 23.87 -14.19 3.62
N ARG A 481 24.11 -15.11 2.69
CA ARG A 481 25.40 -15.26 2.02
C ARG A 481 25.18 -15.38 0.53
N VAL A 482 25.95 -14.63 -0.26
CA VAL A 482 25.85 -14.67 -1.73
C VAL A 482 26.26 -16.05 -2.24
N ARG A 483 25.31 -16.86 -2.72
CA ARG A 483 25.55 -18.21 -3.24
C ARG A 483 25.93 -18.22 -4.71
N ALA A 484 25.25 -17.39 -5.49
CA ALA A 484 25.49 -17.21 -6.91
C ALA A 484 25.11 -15.79 -7.31
N MET A 485 25.86 -15.26 -8.27
CA MET A 485 25.62 -13.97 -8.91
C MET A 485 25.44 -14.16 -10.40
N VAL A 486 24.48 -13.46 -10.97
CA VAL A 486 24.15 -13.46 -12.40
C VAL A 486 24.05 -12.02 -12.86
N ASN A 487 24.69 -11.67 -13.97
CA ASN A 487 24.55 -10.34 -14.55
C ASN A 487 23.26 -10.18 -15.37
N ASP A 488 22.99 -8.97 -15.83
CA ASP A 488 21.87 -8.59 -16.71
C ASP A 488 21.72 -9.44 -17.98
N LEU A 489 22.82 -10.00 -18.50
CA LEU A 489 22.85 -10.91 -19.65
C LEU A 489 22.60 -12.39 -19.30
N GLY A 490 22.29 -12.71 -18.04
CA GLY A 490 22.05 -14.08 -17.59
C GLY A 490 23.31 -14.93 -17.41
N ARG A 491 24.50 -14.32 -17.46
CA ARG A 491 25.79 -15.01 -17.28
C ARG A 491 26.22 -14.98 -15.82
N ARG A 492 26.75 -16.09 -15.33
CA ARG A 492 27.28 -16.17 -13.97
C ARG A 492 28.57 -15.38 -13.84
N VAL A 493 28.65 -14.53 -12.82
CA VAL A 493 29.81 -13.70 -12.51
C VAL A 493 30.33 -14.02 -11.11
N LYS A 494 31.64 -13.84 -10.87
CA LYS A 494 32.28 -14.13 -9.57
C LYS A 494 32.48 -12.89 -8.71
N SER A 495 32.67 -11.74 -9.37
CA SER A 495 32.98 -10.46 -8.77
C SER A 495 32.29 -9.38 -9.61
N VAL A 496 31.73 -8.37 -8.94
CA VAL A 496 30.99 -7.26 -9.54
C VAL A 496 31.43 -5.97 -8.88
N GLY A 497 31.83 -4.98 -9.68
CA GLY A 497 32.29 -3.68 -9.19
C GLY A 497 31.15 -2.65 -9.06
N PRO A 498 31.51 -1.39 -8.72
CA PRO A 498 30.56 -0.28 -8.61
C PRO A 498 29.76 -0.02 -9.90
N SER A 499 28.58 0.55 -9.73
CA SER A 499 27.59 0.90 -10.76
C SER A 499 27.11 -0.27 -11.63
N THR A 500 27.37 -1.52 -11.24
CA THR A 500 26.99 -2.69 -12.04
C THR A 500 25.79 -3.41 -11.40
N PRO A 501 24.71 -3.68 -12.15
CA PRO A 501 23.57 -4.43 -11.63
C PRO A 501 23.86 -5.93 -11.60
N VAL A 502 23.45 -6.59 -10.51
CA VAL A 502 23.68 -8.02 -10.32
C VAL A 502 22.51 -8.68 -9.59
N GLU A 503 22.11 -9.84 -10.09
CA GLU A 503 21.11 -10.68 -9.46
C GLU A 503 21.79 -11.69 -8.53
N ILE A 504 21.44 -11.65 -7.24
CA ILE A 504 22.02 -12.50 -6.21
C ILE A 504 21.01 -13.53 -5.69
N THR A 505 21.54 -14.60 -5.09
CA THR A 505 20.77 -15.63 -4.40
C THR A 505 21.42 -15.98 -3.08
N GLY A 506 20.63 -16.49 -2.12
CA GLY A 506 21.13 -16.97 -0.82
C GLY A 506 20.76 -16.12 0.39
N LEU A 507 19.83 -15.18 0.23
CA LEU A 507 19.16 -14.50 1.33
C LEU A 507 18.19 -15.45 2.05
N ASN A 508 17.94 -15.18 3.33
CA ASN A 508 17.00 -15.95 4.15
C ASN A 508 15.54 -15.69 3.76
N ASP A 509 15.21 -14.47 3.37
CA ASP A 509 13.87 -14.03 2.96
C ASP A 509 13.97 -13.05 1.78
N VAL A 510 12.84 -12.63 1.22
CA VAL A 510 12.77 -11.62 0.14
C VAL A 510 12.92 -10.21 0.75
N PRO A 511 13.97 -9.45 0.43
CA PRO A 511 14.14 -8.09 0.93
C PRO A 511 13.10 -7.13 0.33
N GLN A 512 12.94 -5.95 0.94
CA GLN A 512 12.13 -4.90 0.32
C GLN A 512 12.92 -4.23 -0.79
N ALA A 513 12.20 -3.85 -1.86
CA ALA A 513 12.81 -3.09 -2.94
C ALA A 513 13.12 -1.66 -2.43
N GLY A 514 14.32 -1.18 -2.73
CA GLY A 514 14.85 0.08 -2.16
C GLY A 514 15.63 -0.11 -0.86
N ASP A 515 15.63 -1.30 -0.25
CA ASP A 515 16.44 -1.53 0.95
C ASP A 515 17.94 -1.35 0.62
N PRO A 516 18.71 -0.65 1.48
CA PRO A 516 20.15 -0.60 1.36
C PRO A 516 20.74 -1.94 1.79
N PHE A 517 21.87 -2.30 1.17
CA PHE A 517 22.66 -3.45 1.55
C PHE A 517 24.09 -3.10 1.84
N MET A 518 24.70 -3.90 2.72
CA MET A 518 26.12 -3.81 3.04
C MET A 518 26.70 -5.22 3.23
N VAL A 519 27.90 -5.41 2.68
CA VAL A 519 28.72 -6.59 2.90
C VAL A 519 29.60 -6.39 4.12
N PHE A 520 29.70 -7.42 4.95
CA PHE A 520 30.60 -7.44 6.10
C PHE A 520 31.76 -8.41 5.85
N ALA A 521 32.90 -8.19 6.50
CA ALA A 521 34.00 -9.15 6.47
C ALA A 521 33.66 -10.42 7.29
N ASP A 522 32.96 -10.25 8.40
CA ASP A 522 32.63 -11.33 9.34
C ASP A 522 31.17 -11.78 9.22
N GLU A 523 30.96 -13.07 8.91
CA GLU A 523 29.62 -13.67 8.85
C GLU A 523 28.85 -13.58 10.17
N LYS A 524 29.56 -13.68 11.30
CA LYS A 524 28.93 -13.56 12.63
C LYS A 524 28.34 -12.17 12.85
N LYS A 525 29.05 -11.11 12.45
CA LYS A 525 28.59 -9.73 12.57
C LYS A 525 27.37 -9.49 11.67
N ALA A 526 27.47 -9.87 10.39
CA ALA A 526 26.35 -9.78 9.45
C ALA A 526 25.08 -10.45 10.00
N ARG A 527 25.23 -11.65 10.56
CA ARG A 527 24.11 -12.39 11.15
C ARG A 527 23.54 -11.71 12.40
N GLN A 528 24.38 -11.22 13.30
CA GLN A 528 23.94 -10.54 14.51
C GLN A 528 23.17 -9.25 14.17
N VAL A 529 23.69 -8.47 13.23
CA VAL A 529 23.05 -7.23 12.73
C VAL A 529 21.71 -7.56 12.07
N GLY A 530 21.70 -8.54 11.16
CA GLY A 530 20.48 -8.99 10.48
C GLY A 530 19.40 -9.51 11.43
N GLU A 531 19.76 -10.33 12.42
CA GLU A 531 18.81 -10.86 13.41
C GLU A 531 18.27 -9.77 14.34
N SER A 532 19.09 -8.78 14.69
CA SER A 532 18.65 -7.61 15.48
C SER A 532 17.63 -6.77 14.70
N ARG A 533 17.93 -6.44 13.44
CA ARG A 533 17.04 -5.68 12.56
C ARG A 533 15.73 -6.43 12.29
N PHE A 534 15.79 -7.72 12.01
CA PHE A 534 14.60 -8.55 11.81
C PHE A 534 13.66 -8.53 13.03
N LYS A 535 14.22 -8.57 14.25
CA LYS A 535 13.43 -8.44 15.49
C LYS A 535 12.83 -7.04 15.65
N LYS A 536 13.64 -5.99 15.46
CA LYS A 536 13.18 -4.58 15.49
C LYS A 536 11.98 -4.38 14.55
N GLN A 537 12.05 -4.91 13.32
CA GLN A 537 10.97 -4.84 12.33
C GLN A 537 9.71 -5.61 12.77
N GLN A 538 9.86 -6.82 13.33
CA GLN A 538 8.72 -7.60 13.83
C GLN A 538 8.00 -6.90 14.98
N ASP A 539 8.75 -6.29 15.90
CA ASP A 539 8.18 -5.56 17.02
C ASP A 539 7.50 -4.27 16.57
N ALA A 540 8.03 -3.59 15.53
CA ALA A 540 7.39 -2.44 14.90
C ALA A 540 6.03 -2.82 14.26
N GLN A 541 5.98 -3.89 13.47
CA GLN A 541 4.73 -4.38 12.87
C GLN A 541 3.69 -4.77 13.94
N ARG A 542 4.11 -5.40 15.03
CA ARG A 542 3.21 -5.72 16.16
C ARG A 542 2.68 -4.46 16.83
N LYS A 543 3.53 -3.46 17.06
CA LYS A 543 3.11 -2.17 17.63
C LYS A 543 2.09 -1.46 16.75
N GLU A 544 2.28 -1.43 15.44
CA GLU A 544 1.30 -0.87 14.51
C GLU A 544 -0.04 -1.60 14.57
N SER A 545 -0.04 -2.94 14.58
CA SER A 545 -1.27 -3.72 14.69
C SER A 545 -2.01 -3.52 16.03
N SER A 546 -1.30 -3.17 17.10
CA SER A 546 -1.86 -2.96 18.45
C SER A 546 -2.41 -1.55 18.70
N LYS A 547 -2.19 -0.60 17.77
CA LYS A 547 -2.66 0.80 17.89
C LYS A 547 -4.14 1.00 17.51
N LEU A 548 -4.87 -0.06 17.17
CA LEU A 548 -6.31 0.02 16.93
C LEU A 548 -7.01 0.53 18.20
N ASN A 549 -7.38 1.80 18.19
CA ASN A 549 -8.03 2.46 19.31
C ASN A 549 -9.52 2.12 19.31
N LEU A 550 -10.13 2.13 20.50
CA LEU A 550 -11.59 2.00 20.63
C LEU A 550 -12.35 3.09 19.84
N ASP A 551 -11.71 4.23 19.59
CA ASP A 551 -12.26 5.31 18.76
C ASP A 551 -12.34 4.92 17.27
N ASP A 552 -11.41 4.11 16.75
CA ASP A 552 -11.48 3.60 15.37
C ASP A 552 -12.61 2.58 15.23
N LEU A 553 -12.78 1.72 16.24
CA LEU A 553 -13.94 0.82 16.31
C LEU A 553 -15.26 1.61 16.38
N PHE A 554 -15.28 2.72 17.12
CA PHE A 554 -16.47 3.56 17.22
C PHE A 554 -16.75 4.35 15.94
N ASN A 555 -15.72 4.81 15.24
CA ASN A 555 -15.85 5.42 13.91
C ASN A 555 -16.34 4.41 12.88
N GLN A 556 -15.82 3.19 12.91
CA GLN A 556 -16.25 2.10 12.03
C GLN A 556 -17.72 1.70 12.29
N ILE A 557 -18.19 1.80 13.53
CA ILE A 557 -19.61 1.59 13.88
C ILE A 557 -20.48 2.80 13.47
N LYS A 558 -19.93 4.03 13.50
CA LYS A 558 -20.64 5.27 13.15
C LYS A 558 -20.75 5.52 11.65
N GLU A 559 -19.79 5.05 10.86
CA GLU A 559 -19.75 5.22 9.41
C GLU A 559 -20.82 4.42 8.65
N GLY A 560 -21.71 3.71 9.36
CA GLY A 560 -22.71 2.84 8.74
C GLY A 560 -22.08 1.52 8.27
N GLU A 561 -22.89 0.64 7.70
CA GLU A 561 -22.41 -0.61 7.09
C GLU A 561 -21.62 -0.32 5.80
N ILE A 562 -20.46 0.33 5.90
CA ILE A 562 -19.50 0.35 4.79
C ILE A 562 -19.12 -1.11 4.53
N LYS A 563 -19.40 -1.57 3.31
CA LYS A 563 -19.08 -2.93 2.90
C LYS A 563 -17.59 -2.99 2.60
N ASP A 564 -16.88 -3.91 3.25
CA ASP A 564 -15.46 -4.14 2.98
C ASP A 564 -15.30 -5.28 1.95
N ILE A 565 -14.49 -5.05 0.91
CA ILE A 565 -13.97 -6.12 0.05
C ILE A 565 -12.59 -6.51 0.54
N ASN A 566 -12.49 -7.72 1.07
CA ASN A 566 -11.24 -8.29 1.52
C ASN A 566 -10.45 -8.86 0.34
N VAL A 567 -9.18 -8.47 0.22
CA VAL A 567 -8.30 -8.88 -0.87
C VAL A 567 -6.98 -9.41 -0.34
N ILE A 568 -6.49 -10.50 -0.93
CA ILE A 568 -5.15 -11.02 -0.75
C ILE A 568 -4.38 -10.88 -2.07
N ILE A 569 -3.19 -10.30 -2.02
CA ILE A 569 -2.38 -10.01 -3.21
C ILE A 569 -1.14 -10.89 -3.21
N LYS A 570 -0.90 -11.61 -4.31
CA LYS A 570 0.36 -12.31 -4.59
C LYS A 570 0.93 -11.85 -5.91
N GLY A 571 2.17 -11.40 -5.91
CA GLY A 571 2.88 -10.98 -7.12
C GLY A 571 4.15 -11.76 -7.35
N ASP A 572 4.72 -11.63 -8.54
CA ASP A 572 5.99 -12.22 -8.93
C ASP A 572 7.18 -11.47 -8.32
N VAL A 573 7.11 -10.13 -8.29
CA VAL A 573 8.12 -9.26 -7.69
C VAL A 573 7.53 -8.35 -6.61
N GLN A 574 8.37 -7.89 -5.70
CA GLN A 574 7.96 -7.02 -4.58
C GLN A 574 7.37 -5.69 -5.06
N GLY A 575 7.97 -5.04 -6.06
CA GLY A 575 7.50 -3.73 -6.51
C GLY A 575 6.08 -3.78 -7.10
N SER A 576 5.73 -4.83 -7.85
CA SER A 576 4.39 -4.97 -8.43
C SER A 576 3.32 -5.20 -7.36
N VAL A 577 3.65 -5.91 -6.28
CA VAL A 577 2.74 -6.09 -5.12
C VAL A 577 2.48 -4.76 -4.43
N GLU A 578 3.52 -3.96 -4.21
CA GLU A 578 3.43 -2.63 -3.61
C GLU A 578 2.60 -1.67 -4.47
N ALA A 579 2.88 -1.63 -5.78
CA ALA A 579 2.15 -0.79 -6.74
C ALA A 579 0.68 -1.18 -6.84
N LEU A 580 0.36 -2.47 -6.87
CA LEU A 580 -1.01 -2.95 -6.91
C LEU A 580 -1.74 -2.65 -5.60
N ALA A 581 -1.09 -2.85 -4.45
CA ALA A 581 -1.66 -2.51 -3.15
C ALA A 581 -1.98 -1.00 -3.05
N GLY A 582 -1.04 -0.14 -3.42
CA GLY A 582 -1.23 1.31 -3.41
C GLY A 582 -2.29 1.77 -4.41
N SER A 583 -2.43 1.10 -5.56
CA SER A 583 -3.46 1.43 -6.55
C SER A 583 -4.85 1.02 -6.09
N LEU A 584 -5.00 -0.18 -5.51
CA LEU A 584 -6.27 -0.65 -4.98
C LEU A 584 -6.77 0.20 -3.79
N GLN A 585 -5.85 0.74 -2.98
CA GLN A 585 -6.19 1.66 -1.88
C GLN A 585 -6.65 3.05 -2.36
N LYS A 586 -6.26 3.47 -3.57
CA LYS A 586 -6.69 4.75 -4.17
C LYS A 586 -8.08 4.66 -4.81
N ILE A 587 -8.62 3.46 -5.01
CA ILE A 587 -9.98 3.28 -5.52
C ILE A 587 -10.95 3.75 -4.45
N ASP A 588 -11.66 4.84 -4.73
CA ASP A 588 -12.68 5.39 -3.86
C ASP A 588 -14.04 5.21 -4.54
N VAL A 589 -14.85 4.31 -3.97
CA VAL A 589 -16.24 4.09 -4.39
C VAL A 589 -17.10 4.31 -3.16
N GLU A 590 -18.03 5.25 -3.23
CA GLU A 590 -18.89 5.62 -2.11
C GLU A 590 -19.64 4.37 -1.58
N GLY A 591 -19.43 4.02 -0.31
CA GLY A 591 -20.10 2.90 0.36
C GLY A 591 -19.38 1.54 0.34
N VAL A 592 -18.26 1.40 -0.38
CA VAL A 592 -17.45 0.16 -0.40
C VAL A 592 -15.97 0.48 -0.26
N LYS A 593 -15.26 -0.24 0.62
CA LYS A 593 -13.82 -0.06 0.82
C LYS A 593 -13.03 -1.32 0.51
N VAL A 594 -11.87 -1.19 -0.11
CA VAL A 594 -10.95 -2.30 -0.33
C VAL A 594 -10.03 -2.47 0.88
N LYS A 595 -10.00 -3.67 1.46
CA LYS A 595 -9.13 -4.03 2.59
C LYS A 595 -8.15 -5.11 2.18
N ILE A 596 -6.86 -4.77 2.18
CA ILE A 596 -5.78 -5.71 1.89
C ILE A 596 -5.42 -6.46 3.17
N ILE A 597 -5.72 -7.76 3.22
CA ILE A 597 -5.45 -8.60 4.40
C ILE A 597 -4.01 -9.06 4.43
N HIS A 598 -3.52 -9.51 3.28
CA HIS A 598 -2.18 -10.02 3.13
C HIS A 598 -1.67 -9.71 1.73
N SER A 599 -0.42 -9.27 1.67
CA SER A 599 0.32 -9.09 0.43
C SER A 599 1.65 -9.83 0.55
N GLY A 600 2.09 -10.47 -0.53
CA GLY A 600 3.35 -11.20 -0.52
C GLY A 600 3.84 -11.55 -1.93
N VAL A 601 5.08 -12.00 -1.99
CA VAL A 601 5.75 -12.35 -3.25
C VAL A 601 5.84 -13.86 -3.40
N GLY A 602 5.68 -14.34 -4.63
CA GLY A 602 5.77 -15.74 -5.00
C GLY A 602 4.43 -16.37 -5.38
N ALA A 603 4.48 -17.66 -5.69
CA ALA A 603 3.31 -18.44 -6.08
C ALA A 603 2.26 -18.50 -4.96
N ILE A 604 0.98 -18.60 -5.35
CA ILE A 604 -0.12 -18.73 -4.39
C ILE A 604 -0.07 -20.11 -3.76
N ASN A 605 0.02 -20.15 -2.44
CA ASN A 605 0.16 -21.37 -1.64
C ASN A 605 -1.17 -21.76 -0.96
N GLU A 606 -1.22 -22.91 -0.29
CA GLU A 606 -2.42 -23.37 0.43
C GLU A 606 -2.78 -22.47 1.62
N TYR A 607 -1.78 -21.89 2.30
CA TYR A 607 -1.99 -20.98 3.42
C TYR A 607 -2.75 -19.71 3.00
N ASP A 608 -2.45 -19.17 1.82
CA ASP A 608 -3.11 -17.99 1.26
C ASP A 608 -4.59 -18.28 0.98
N ILE A 609 -4.90 -19.47 0.46
CA ILE A 609 -6.28 -19.91 0.21
C ILE A 609 -7.04 -20.13 1.51
N MET A 610 -6.41 -20.72 2.53
CA MET A 610 -7.04 -20.91 3.84
C MET A 610 -7.32 -19.57 4.53
N LEU A 611 -6.39 -18.62 4.44
CA LEU A 611 -6.57 -17.27 4.97
C LEU A 611 -7.71 -16.54 4.24
N ALA A 612 -7.79 -16.72 2.92
CA ALA A 612 -8.88 -16.20 2.10
C ALA A 612 -10.24 -16.77 2.50
N SER A 613 -10.35 -18.09 2.68
CA SER A 613 -11.58 -18.76 3.15
C SER A 613 -12.01 -18.24 4.53
N ALA A 614 -11.06 -18.14 5.46
CA ALA A 614 -11.35 -17.66 6.82
C ALA A 614 -11.81 -16.19 6.88
N SER A 615 -11.35 -15.37 5.94
CA SER A 615 -11.60 -13.92 5.93
C SER A 615 -12.58 -13.48 4.84
N ASN A 616 -13.17 -14.43 4.11
CA ASN A 616 -13.99 -14.20 2.93
C ASN A 616 -13.33 -13.22 1.93
N ALA A 617 -12.08 -13.49 1.58
CA ALA A 617 -11.26 -12.63 0.73
C ALA A 617 -11.08 -13.20 -0.68
N ILE A 618 -10.93 -12.31 -1.66
CA ILE A 618 -10.57 -12.68 -3.03
C ILE A 618 -9.05 -12.74 -3.15
N VAL A 619 -8.52 -13.78 -3.80
CA VAL A 619 -7.08 -13.93 -4.02
C VAL A 619 -6.73 -13.43 -5.42
N ILE A 620 -5.88 -12.42 -5.49
CA ILE A 620 -5.38 -11.84 -6.74
C ILE A 620 -3.93 -12.28 -6.95
N GLY A 621 -3.69 -13.03 -8.02
CA GLY A 621 -2.36 -13.40 -8.50
C GLY A 621 -1.91 -12.50 -9.65
N PHE A 622 -0.87 -11.72 -9.44
CA PHE A 622 -0.24 -10.87 -10.45
C PHE A 622 1.01 -11.56 -11.00
N ASN A 623 0.96 -11.96 -12.27
CA ASN A 623 1.99 -12.72 -12.98
C ASN A 623 2.44 -14.04 -12.28
N VAL A 624 1.70 -14.49 -11.27
CA VAL A 624 1.94 -15.73 -10.54
C VAL A 624 0.84 -16.74 -10.80
N ARG A 625 1.13 -18.01 -10.48
CA ARG A 625 0.17 -19.11 -10.57
C ARG A 625 0.03 -19.81 -9.23
N PRO A 626 -1.14 -20.38 -8.93
CA PRO A 626 -1.32 -21.22 -7.76
C PRO A 626 -0.60 -22.55 -7.91
N ASP A 627 -0.10 -23.04 -6.77
CA ASP A 627 0.46 -24.38 -6.69
C ASP A 627 -0.61 -25.46 -6.88
N ALA A 628 -0.18 -26.66 -7.24
CA ALA A 628 -1.10 -27.79 -7.46
C ALA A 628 -1.95 -28.11 -6.22
N GLY A 629 -1.39 -27.92 -5.02
CA GLY A 629 -2.10 -28.01 -3.75
C GLY A 629 -3.10 -26.87 -3.57
N ALA A 630 -2.63 -25.62 -3.69
CA ALA A 630 -3.46 -24.42 -3.58
C ALA A 630 -4.68 -24.44 -4.51
N LYS A 631 -4.52 -24.89 -5.77
CA LYS A 631 -5.63 -25.00 -6.72
C LYS A 631 -6.72 -25.97 -6.25
N ARG A 632 -6.34 -27.14 -5.72
CA ARG A 632 -7.31 -28.11 -5.22
C ARG A 632 -8.04 -27.59 -3.98
N THR A 633 -7.33 -26.91 -3.09
CA THR A 633 -7.92 -26.30 -1.91
C THR A 633 -8.85 -25.15 -2.28
N ALA A 634 -8.50 -24.34 -3.29
CA ALA A 634 -9.36 -23.26 -3.77
C ALA A 634 -10.68 -23.80 -4.33
N ASP A 635 -10.63 -24.88 -5.11
CA ASP A 635 -11.84 -25.54 -5.64
C ASP A 635 -12.70 -26.17 -4.52
N ALA A 636 -12.06 -26.70 -3.47
CA ALA A 636 -12.75 -27.34 -2.34
C ALA A 636 -13.43 -26.32 -1.41
N GLU A 637 -12.71 -25.26 -1.05
CA GLU A 637 -13.17 -24.17 -0.19
C GLU A 637 -14.00 -23.12 -0.95
N LYS A 638 -14.07 -23.24 -2.30
CA LYS A 638 -14.74 -22.30 -3.21
C LYS A 638 -14.24 -20.86 -3.06
N VAL A 639 -12.93 -20.71 -2.93
CA VAL A 639 -12.26 -19.40 -2.88
C VAL A 639 -12.01 -18.90 -4.31
N ASP A 640 -12.40 -17.65 -4.58
CA ASP A 640 -12.15 -17.02 -5.88
C ASP A 640 -10.67 -16.63 -6.04
N VAL A 641 -10.02 -17.23 -7.02
CA VAL A 641 -8.64 -16.94 -7.41
C VAL A 641 -8.61 -16.28 -8.78
N ARG A 642 -8.22 -15.01 -8.84
CA ARG A 642 -8.16 -14.20 -10.05
C ARG A 642 -6.71 -13.98 -10.47
N LEU A 643 -6.38 -14.33 -11.72
CA LEU A 643 -5.02 -14.28 -12.24
C LEU A 643 -4.91 -13.21 -13.32
N HIS A 644 -4.00 -12.27 -13.12
CA HIS A 644 -3.82 -11.12 -14.00
C HIS A 644 -2.35 -10.95 -14.39
N ARG A 645 -2.14 -10.26 -15.51
CA ARG A 645 -0.81 -9.87 -16.02
C ARG A 645 -0.68 -8.37 -16.26
N ILE A 646 -1.78 -7.64 -16.11
CA ILE A 646 -1.87 -6.21 -16.40
C ILE A 646 -2.62 -5.59 -15.23
N ILE A 647 -2.04 -4.54 -14.65
CA ILE A 647 -2.53 -3.95 -13.39
C ILE A 647 -3.92 -3.31 -13.56
N TYR A 648 -4.20 -2.73 -14.73
CA TYR A 648 -5.48 -2.12 -15.08
C TYR A 648 -6.65 -3.09 -14.99
N ASN A 649 -6.49 -4.30 -15.54
CA ASN A 649 -7.56 -5.31 -15.53
C ASN A 649 -7.93 -5.70 -14.09
N VAL A 650 -6.97 -5.64 -13.16
CA VAL A 650 -7.25 -5.88 -11.74
C VAL A 650 -8.07 -4.74 -11.15
N ILE A 651 -7.65 -3.49 -11.39
CA ILE A 651 -8.32 -2.29 -10.90
C ILE A 651 -9.76 -2.24 -11.42
N GLU A 652 -9.97 -2.44 -12.72
CA GLU A 652 -11.30 -2.43 -13.35
C GLU A 652 -12.20 -3.56 -12.84
N GLU A 653 -11.66 -4.77 -12.64
CA GLU A 653 -12.45 -5.90 -12.12
C GLU A 653 -12.84 -5.69 -10.66
N ILE A 654 -11.94 -5.15 -9.83
CA ILE A 654 -12.25 -4.81 -8.43
C ILE A 654 -13.23 -3.64 -8.36
N GLU A 655 -13.06 -2.58 -9.16
CA GLU A 655 -14.01 -1.46 -9.22
C GLU A 655 -15.40 -1.94 -9.65
N SER A 656 -15.47 -2.84 -10.65
CA SER A 656 -16.73 -3.45 -11.08
C SER A 656 -17.36 -4.31 -9.99
N ALA A 657 -16.56 -5.06 -9.22
CA ALA A 657 -17.03 -5.83 -8.08
C ALA A 657 -17.57 -4.91 -6.97
N MET A 658 -16.91 -3.78 -6.69
CA MET A 658 -17.37 -2.77 -5.74
C MET A 658 -18.71 -2.18 -6.15
N LYS A 659 -18.86 -1.78 -7.42
CA LYS A 659 -20.14 -1.29 -7.96
C LYS A 659 -21.26 -2.31 -7.87
N GLY A 660 -20.94 -3.59 -8.07
CA GLY A 660 -21.91 -4.69 -7.92
C GLY A 660 -22.36 -4.96 -6.48
N MET A 661 -21.62 -4.46 -5.48
CA MET A 661 -21.96 -4.60 -4.06
C MET A 661 -22.76 -3.41 -3.51
N LEU A 662 -22.87 -2.32 -4.27
CA LEU A 662 -23.70 -1.18 -3.91
C LEU A 662 -25.17 -1.56 -3.92
N ASP A 663 -25.88 -1.13 -2.88
CA ASP A 663 -27.33 -1.27 -2.85
C ASP A 663 -27.93 -0.31 -3.88
N PRO A 664 -28.97 -0.73 -4.63
CA PRO A 664 -29.56 0.12 -5.64
C PRO A 664 -30.24 1.33 -4.99
N GLU A 665 -30.09 2.51 -5.62
CA GLU A 665 -30.79 3.72 -5.18
C GLU A 665 -32.22 3.70 -5.68
N PHE A 666 -33.16 4.13 -4.84
CA PHE A 666 -34.57 4.22 -5.20
C PHE A 666 -34.97 5.68 -5.41
N GLU A 667 -35.44 6.03 -6.61
CA GLU A 667 -36.02 7.35 -6.88
C GLU A 667 -37.55 7.27 -6.85
N GLU A 668 -38.16 8.28 -6.22
CA GLU A 668 -39.62 8.43 -6.23
C GLU A 668 -40.09 8.90 -7.61
N LYS A 669 -40.78 8.02 -8.34
CA LYS A 669 -41.43 8.37 -9.59
C LYS A 669 -42.92 8.48 -9.41
N VAL A 670 -43.42 9.70 -9.58
CA VAL A 670 -44.85 9.99 -9.56
C VAL A 670 -45.49 9.37 -10.81
N ILE A 671 -46.45 8.46 -10.60
CA ILE A 671 -47.14 7.73 -11.67
C ILE A 671 -48.46 8.37 -12.07
N GLY A 672 -49.09 9.15 -11.16
CA GLY A 672 -50.34 9.82 -11.44
C GLY A 672 -50.86 10.64 -10.27
N GLN A 673 -51.74 11.57 -10.60
CA GLN A 673 -52.43 12.45 -9.65
C GLN A 673 -53.94 12.30 -9.78
N VAL A 674 -54.61 12.38 -8.65
CA VAL A 674 -56.03 12.11 -8.52
C VAL A 674 -56.66 13.13 -7.59
N GLU A 675 -57.75 13.75 -8.00
CA GLU A 675 -58.47 14.73 -7.19
C GLU A 675 -59.70 14.10 -6.53
N VAL A 676 -59.87 14.32 -5.23
CA VAL A 676 -61.04 13.85 -4.47
C VAL A 676 -62.22 14.78 -4.71
N ARG A 677 -63.28 14.28 -5.33
CA ARG A 677 -64.51 15.06 -5.61
C ARG A 677 -65.61 14.84 -4.59
N THR A 678 -65.76 13.62 -4.12
CA THR A 678 -66.83 13.24 -3.19
C THR A 678 -66.30 12.21 -2.19
N THR A 679 -66.86 12.17 -0.99
CA THR A 679 -66.47 11.17 0.02
C THR A 679 -67.68 10.35 0.46
N PHE A 680 -67.53 9.03 0.51
CA PHE A 680 -68.58 8.10 0.92
C PHE A 680 -68.15 7.38 2.20
N LYS A 681 -68.97 7.42 3.24
CA LYS A 681 -68.70 6.71 4.50
C LYS A 681 -69.46 5.38 4.52
N VAL A 682 -68.72 4.27 4.61
CA VAL A 682 -69.31 2.92 4.69
C VAL A 682 -68.85 2.22 5.96
N SER A 683 -69.78 1.81 6.82
CA SER A 683 -69.51 1.32 8.19
C SER A 683 -68.57 0.10 8.29
N LYS A 684 -68.34 -0.65 7.20
CA LYS A 684 -67.46 -1.83 7.16
C LYS A 684 -66.11 -1.61 6.47
N VAL A 685 -65.94 -0.53 5.70
CA VAL A 685 -64.79 -0.33 4.79
C VAL A 685 -64.05 0.98 5.09
N GLY A 686 -64.69 1.96 5.75
CA GLY A 686 -64.10 3.26 6.05
C GLY A 686 -64.60 4.36 5.11
N THR A 687 -63.82 5.45 4.99
CA THR A 687 -64.10 6.55 4.05
C THR A 687 -63.57 6.18 2.66
N ILE A 688 -64.46 6.06 1.68
CA ILE A 688 -64.13 5.84 0.27
C ILE A 688 -64.09 7.21 -0.42
N ALA A 689 -62.95 7.55 -1.00
CA ALA A 689 -62.77 8.75 -1.79
C ALA A 689 -63.26 8.50 -3.22
N GLY A 690 -64.31 9.20 -3.63
CA GLY A 690 -64.75 9.31 -5.01
C GLY A 690 -63.85 10.29 -5.76
N CYS A 691 -63.05 9.75 -6.64
CA CYS A 691 -61.84 10.35 -7.15
C CYS A 691 -61.84 10.45 -8.68
N TYR A 692 -61.26 11.51 -9.23
CA TYR A 692 -61.07 11.71 -10.66
C TYR A 692 -59.58 11.78 -10.98
N VAL A 693 -59.10 10.89 -11.86
CA VAL A 693 -57.68 10.86 -12.24
C VAL A 693 -57.38 12.03 -13.18
N THR A 694 -56.61 13.00 -12.71
CA THR A 694 -56.25 14.21 -13.46
C THR A 694 -55.11 13.92 -14.43
N GLU A 695 -54.06 13.27 -13.96
CA GLU A 695 -52.85 12.99 -14.73
C GLU A 695 -52.30 11.59 -14.46
N GLY A 696 -51.70 10.99 -15.48
CA GLY A 696 -51.05 9.68 -15.38
C GLY A 696 -52.01 8.51 -15.16
N LYS A 697 -51.63 7.59 -14.28
CA LYS A 697 -52.44 6.43 -13.89
C LYS A 697 -52.22 6.09 -12.43
N ILE A 698 -53.24 5.53 -11.79
CA ILE A 698 -53.13 5.00 -10.43
C ILE A 698 -53.22 3.48 -10.45
N THR A 699 -52.27 2.82 -9.80
CA THR A 699 -52.21 1.36 -9.68
C THR A 699 -52.53 0.95 -8.25
N ARG A 700 -53.12 -0.22 -8.04
CA ARG A 700 -53.44 -0.67 -6.67
C ARG A 700 -52.20 -0.81 -5.78
N ASP A 701 -51.06 -1.18 -6.36
CA ASP A 701 -49.83 -1.48 -5.62
C ASP A 701 -48.93 -0.24 -5.37
N SER A 702 -49.33 0.95 -5.84
CA SER A 702 -48.55 2.17 -5.62
C SER A 702 -48.72 2.74 -4.23
N THR A 703 -47.65 3.36 -3.71
CA THR A 703 -47.72 4.22 -2.54
C THR A 703 -48.36 5.54 -2.92
N VAL A 704 -49.13 6.13 -2.02
CA VAL A 704 -49.86 7.36 -2.24
C VAL A 704 -49.59 8.35 -1.12
N ARG A 705 -49.52 9.62 -1.49
CA ARG A 705 -49.48 10.75 -0.57
C ARG A 705 -50.70 11.63 -0.79
N LEU A 706 -51.40 11.95 0.29
CA LEU A 706 -52.56 12.84 0.27
C LEU A 706 -52.12 14.25 0.61
N ILE A 707 -52.40 15.19 -0.28
CA ILE A 707 -51.98 16.59 -0.22
C ILE A 707 -53.23 17.46 -0.06
N ARG A 708 -53.22 18.32 0.95
CA ARG A 708 -54.27 19.30 1.24
C ARG A 708 -53.63 20.69 1.31
N ASP A 709 -54.10 21.61 0.48
CA ASP A 709 -53.58 22.99 0.40
C ASP A 709 -52.04 23.07 0.22
N GLY A 710 -51.45 22.09 -0.48
CA GLY A 710 -50.00 22.00 -0.72
C GLY A 710 -49.19 21.34 0.40
N VAL A 711 -49.84 20.84 1.46
CA VAL A 711 -49.18 20.13 2.57
C VAL A 711 -49.53 18.64 2.53
N VAL A 712 -48.52 17.78 2.66
CA VAL A 712 -48.73 16.32 2.76
C VAL A 712 -49.37 15.99 4.11
N SER A 713 -50.62 15.52 4.07
CA SER A 713 -51.40 15.17 5.27
C SER A 713 -51.28 13.68 5.64
N TYR A 714 -50.97 12.82 4.68
CA TYR A 714 -50.84 11.37 4.90
C TYR A 714 -50.00 10.72 3.80
N GLU A 715 -49.18 9.74 4.17
CA GLU A 715 -48.43 8.87 3.26
C GLU A 715 -48.71 7.42 3.60
N GLY A 716 -49.02 6.60 2.60
CA GLY A 716 -49.32 5.19 2.82
C GLY A 716 -49.73 4.44 1.57
N LYS A 717 -50.32 3.26 1.74
CA LYS A 717 -50.74 2.38 0.64
C LYS A 717 -52.25 2.48 0.38
N ILE A 718 -52.65 2.11 -0.82
CA ILE A 718 -54.06 1.97 -1.20
C ILE A 718 -54.57 0.61 -0.68
N ASP A 719 -55.62 0.61 0.12
CA ASP A 719 -56.27 -0.61 0.61
C ASP A 719 -57.13 -1.26 -0.48
N ALA A 720 -57.96 -0.44 -1.13
CA ALA A 720 -58.82 -0.87 -2.23
C ALA A 720 -58.94 0.22 -3.32
N LEU A 721 -58.82 -0.22 -4.57
CA LEU A 721 -59.06 0.58 -5.78
C LEU A 721 -60.22 -0.06 -6.55
N LYS A 722 -61.34 0.66 -6.65
CA LYS A 722 -62.56 0.18 -7.31
C LYS A 722 -63.00 1.13 -8.40
N ARG A 723 -63.53 0.58 -9.48
CA ARG A 723 -64.25 1.36 -10.50
C ARG A 723 -65.67 0.85 -10.57
N PHE A 724 -66.62 1.71 -10.23
CA PHE A 724 -68.02 1.32 -10.02
C PHE A 724 -68.17 0.21 -8.97
N LYS A 725 -68.43 -1.03 -9.40
CA LYS A 725 -68.61 -2.20 -8.52
C LYS A 725 -67.44 -3.19 -8.58
N ASP A 726 -66.51 -3.00 -9.52
CA ASP A 726 -65.44 -3.95 -9.80
C ASP A 726 -64.10 -3.46 -9.24
N ASP A 727 -63.30 -4.39 -8.73
CA ASP A 727 -61.92 -4.11 -8.32
C ASP A 727 -61.06 -3.82 -9.56
N ALA A 728 -60.42 -2.65 -9.59
CA ALA A 728 -59.58 -2.22 -10.70
C ALA A 728 -58.10 -2.40 -10.33
N LYS A 729 -57.31 -2.98 -11.24
CA LYS A 729 -55.85 -3.09 -11.07
C LYS A 729 -55.14 -1.76 -11.34
N GLU A 730 -55.59 -1.04 -12.36
CA GLU A 730 -55.12 0.30 -12.71
C GLU A 730 -56.27 1.15 -13.25
N VAL A 731 -56.20 2.46 -13.04
CA VAL A 731 -57.15 3.44 -13.60
C VAL A 731 -56.36 4.58 -14.24
N SER A 732 -56.62 4.82 -15.53
CA SER A 732 -55.95 5.85 -16.33
C SER A 732 -56.61 7.23 -16.20
N ALA A 733 -55.87 8.29 -16.57
CA ALA A 733 -56.37 9.66 -16.64
C ALA A 733 -57.70 9.78 -17.39
N GLY A 734 -58.57 10.65 -16.88
CA GLY A 734 -59.89 10.91 -17.46
C GLY A 734 -61.02 9.98 -16.98
N TYR A 735 -60.72 9.01 -16.12
CA TYR A 735 -61.71 8.11 -15.53
C TYR A 735 -61.91 8.36 -14.04
N GLU A 736 -63.13 8.09 -13.57
CA GLU A 736 -63.50 8.11 -12.16
C GLU A 736 -63.19 6.76 -11.49
N CYS A 737 -62.74 6.83 -10.23
CA CYS A 737 -62.48 5.66 -9.40
C CYS A 737 -62.82 5.93 -7.93
N GLY A 738 -63.01 4.87 -7.17
CA GLY A 738 -63.13 4.87 -5.72
C GLY A 738 -61.83 4.36 -5.10
N ILE A 739 -61.20 5.17 -4.25
CA ILE A 739 -59.95 4.85 -3.56
C ILE A 739 -60.22 4.77 -2.06
N THR A 740 -59.69 3.74 -1.41
CA THR A 740 -59.67 3.62 0.06
C THR A 740 -58.22 3.57 0.52
N LEU A 741 -57.85 4.43 1.48
CA LEU A 741 -56.49 4.50 2.03
C LEU A 741 -56.34 3.58 3.24
N GLU A 742 -55.20 2.92 3.38
CA GLU A 742 -54.95 2.04 4.52
C GLU A 742 -54.85 2.87 5.83
N LYS A 743 -55.60 2.53 6.88
CA LYS A 743 -55.52 3.17 8.21
C LYS A 743 -55.76 4.69 8.25
N PHE A 744 -56.27 5.32 7.19
CA PHE A 744 -56.56 6.76 7.14
C PHE A 744 -57.98 7.04 6.65
N ASN A 745 -58.75 7.81 7.43
CA ASN A 745 -60.18 8.05 7.19
C ASN A 745 -60.56 9.53 7.03
N ASP A 746 -59.65 10.49 7.29
CA ASP A 746 -59.90 11.94 7.19
C ASP A 746 -59.62 12.49 5.78
N ILE A 747 -60.34 11.95 4.79
CA ILE A 747 -60.29 12.43 3.41
C ILE A 747 -61.39 13.49 3.23
N LYS A 748 -61.05 14.62 2.61
CA LYS A 748 -61.97 15.73 2.32
C LYS A 748 -62.09 15.97 0.82
N GLU A 749 -63.19 16.59 0.43
CA GLU A 749 -63.41 17.04 -0.95
C GLU A 749 -62.42 18.17 -1.27
N GLY A 750 -61.76 18.08 -2.43
CA GLY A 750 -60.69 18.97 -2.85
C GLY A 750 -59.27 18.50 -2.49
N ASP A 751 -59.12 17.39 -1.75
CA ASP A 751 -57.79 16.80 -1.50
C ASP A 751 -57.19 16.21 -2.80
N ILE A 752 -55.87 16.30 -2.96
CA ILE A 752 -55.13 15.70 -4.09
C ILE A 752 -54.38 14.46 -3.59
N ILE A 753 -54.60 13.32 -4.22
CA ILE A 753 -53.88 12.08 -3.97
C ILE A 753 -52.86 11.90 -5.09
N GLU A 754 -51.59 11.89 -4.73
CA GLU A 754 -50.49 11.67 -5.64
C GLU A 754 -49.94 10.25 -5.42
N ALA A 755 -49.93 9.45 -6.49
CA ALA A 755 -49.41 8.10 -6.47
C ALA A 755 -47.98 8.07 -7.01
N TYR A 756 -47.09 7.41 -6.28
CA TYR A 756 -45.69 7.24 -6.67
C TYR A 756 -45.23 5.80 -6.45
N ILE A 757 -44.21 5.41 -7.21
CA ILE A 757 -43.53 4.12 -7.10
C ILE A 757 -42.04 4.41 -6.90
N MET A 758 -41.40 3.64 -6.03
CA MET A 758 -39.94 3.62 -5.92
C MET A 758 -39.38 2.87 -7.13
N GLU A 759 -38.78 3.59 -8.08
CA GLU A 759 -38.08 2.97 -9.22
C GLU A 759 -36.62 2.71 -8.83
N GLU A 760 -36.15 1.49 -9.04
CA GLU A 760 -34.77 1.09 -8.78
C GLU A 760 -33.86 1.69 -9.86
N ILE A 761 -32.98 2.60 -9.46
CA ILE A 761 -31.94 3.16 -10.31
C ILE A 761 -30.67 2.37 -10.08
N LYS A 762 -30.15 1.79 -11.16
CA LYS A 762 -28.79 1.23 -11.13
C LYS A 762 -27.80 2.39 -11.01
N VAL A 763 -27.06 2.40 -9.91
CA VAL A 763 -25.88 3.25 -9.74
C VAL A 763 -24.92 2.95 -10.90
N LYS A 764 -24.51 4.00 -11.62
CA LYS A 764 -23.68 3.87 -12.83
C LYS A 764 -22.20 3.72 -12.52
#